data_AF-A0ABD2DUJ1-F1
#
_entry.id   AF-A0ABD2DUJ1-F1
#
_cell.length_a   1.000
_cell.length_b   1.000
_cell.length_c   1.000
_cell.angle_alpha   90.00
_cell.angle_beta   90.00
_cell.angle_gamma   90.00
#
_symmetry.space_group_name_H-M   'P 1'
#
loop_
_entity.id
_entity.type
_entity.pdbx_description
1 polymer ?
#
loop_
_entity_poly.entity_id
_entity_poly.type
_entity_poly.pdbx_seq_one_letter_code
_entity_poly.pdbx_strand_id
1 'polypeptide(L)'
;MAQFYYKRNVNAPYRDRIPLRIVRAESELSPSEKAYLNAVEKGDYASVKKSLEEAEIYFKININCIDPLGRTALLIAIENENLELIELLLSFNVYVGDALLHAIRKEVVGAVELLLNHKKPSGEKQVPPILLDKQFSEFTPDITPIILAAHTNNYEIIKLLVQKGVSVPRPHEVRCNCVECVSSSDVDSLRHSRSRLNIYKALASPSLIALSSEDPFLTAFQLSWELQELSKVENEFKSEYEELSRQCKQFAKDLLDQTRSSRELEIILNYRDDNSLIEEQSGNDLARLKLAIKYRQKEFVAQPNCQQLLASRWYDEFPGWRRRHWAVKMVTCFIIGLLFPVFSVCYLIAPKSPLGLFIRKPFIKFICHTASYLTFLFLLLLASQHIDRSDLNRQGPPPTIVEWMILPWVLGFIWGEIKQMWDGGLQDYIHDWWNLMDFVMNSLYLATISLKIVAFVKYSALNPRESWDMWHPTLVAEALFAIANIFSSLRLISLFTANSHLGPLQISLGRMLLDILKFLFIYCLVLLAFANGLNQLYFYYEETKGLSCKGIRCEKQNNAFSTLFETLQSLFWSIFGLINLYVTNVKAQHEFTEFVGATMFGTYNVISLVVLLNMLIAMMNNSYQLIARRAADNLRRHHQYQEVMRNLVKRYVAAMIRDAKTEEGLTEENFKELKQDISSFRFEVLGLLKGSKLSTIQSANATKESSNSADSDEKSDTEEEVARQQASGPLERNIQLESRGLASRGDPSIPGLSEQCVLVDHRERNTDTLGLQVGKRVCSFESEKVVVEDTVPIIPKEKHAKEEDSNIDYDVNLTDTVTHEDYVTTRL
;
A
#
# COMPACT_ATOMS: atom_id res chain seq x y z
N MET A 1 33.65 -55.08 44.08
CA MET A 1 35.01 -54.97 43.50
C MET A 1 34.94 -54.02 42.29
N ALA A 2 34.99 -52.70 42.41
CA ALA A 2 35.53 -51.83 43.47
C ALA A 2 37.06 -51.81 43.62
N GLN A 3 37.83 -51.87 42.51
CA GLN A 3 39.24 -51.43 42.52
C GLN A 3 39.90 -51.04 41.17
N PHE A 4 39.25 -51.24 40.01
CA PHE A 4 39.86 -50.93 38.70
C PHE A 4 39.81 -49.44 38.25
N TYR A 5 39.34 -48.51 39.09
CA TYR A 5 38.97 -47.15 38.67
C TYR A 5 39.99 -46.03 38.95
N TYR A 6 41.20 -46.33 39.44
CA TYR A 6 42.20 -45.30 39.79
C TYR A 6 43.59 -45.53 39.17
N LYS A 7 43.75 -45.10 37.91
CA LYS A 7 45.05 -44.68 37.38
C LYS A 7 44.93 -43.66 36.23
N ARG A 8 44.28 -42.52 36.49
CA ARG A 8 44.17 -41.42 35.53
C ARG A 8 45.51 -40.69 35.43
N ASN A 9 46.31 -40.99 34.41
CA ASN A 9 47.53 -40.24 34.11
C ASN A 9 47.19 -38.76 33.86
N VAL A 10 47.86 -37.87 34.59
CA VAL A 10 47.87 -36.44 34.30
C VAL A 10 48.87 -36.20 33.18
N ASN A 11 48.41 -36.22 31.93
CA ASN A 11 49.07 -35.61 30.76
C ASN A 11 48.16 -35.71 29.52
N ALA A 12 47.39 -34.65 29.26
CA ALA A 12 46.67 -34.43 28.00
C ALA A 12 46.67 -32.92 27.71
N PRO A 13 47.29 -32.43 26.63
CA PRO A 13 47.43 -31.00 26.38
C PRO A 13 46.16 -30.41 25.74
N TYR A 14 45.72 -29.26 26.27
CA TYR A 14 44.69 -28.34 25.76
C TYR A 14 44.28 -28.55 24.28
N ARG A 15 43.27 -29.39 24.04
CA ARG A 15 42.52 -29.46 22.76
C ARG A 15 41.01 -29.26 22.91
N ASP A 16 40.49 -29.26 24.14
CA ASP A 16 39.04 -29.16 24.43
C ASP A 16 38.52 -27.71 24.48
N ARG A 17 39.15 -26.78 23.74
CA ARG A 17 38.72 -25.37 23.65
C ARG A 17 38.83 -24.84 22.23
N ILE A 18 37.74 -24.31 21.71
CA ILE A 18 37.70 -23.61 20.41
C ILE A 18 38.53 -22.31 20.54
N PRO A 19 39.56 -22.08 19.70
CA PRO A 19 40.38 -20.88 19.77
C PRO A 19 39.65 -19.69 19.16
N LEU A 20 38.94 -18.93 20.00
CA LEU A 20 38.39 -17.64 19.62
C LEU A 20 39.53 -16.64 19.36
N ARG A 21 39.63 -16.18 18.11
CA ARG A 21 40.53 -15.12 17.66
C ARG A 21 39.75 -14.13 16.80
N ILE A 22 40.18 -12.87 16.78
CA ILE A 22 39.64 -11.87 15.85
C ILE A 22 40.07 -12.29 14.44
N VAL A 23 39.13 -12.76 13.62
CA VAL A 23 39.41 -13.31 12.27
C VAL A 23 39.61 -12.19 11.24
N ARG A 24 38.96 -11.04 11.45
CA ARG A 24 39.12 -9.82 10.65
C ARG A 24 39.82 -8.80 11.54
N ALA A 25 41.14 -8.76 11.48
CA ALA A 25 41.93 -7.76 12.20
C ALA A 25 42.07 -6.50 11.33
N GLU A 26 41.54 -5.39 11.82
CA GLU A 26 41.70 -4.06 11.22
C GLU A 26 43.01 -3.41 11.70
N SER A 27 43.38 -2.29 11.10
CA SER A 27 44.57 -1.52 11.50
C SER A 27 44.39 -0.94 12.91
N GLU A 28 45.21 -1.37 13.87
CA GLU A 28 45.14 -0.85 15.24
C GLU A 28 45.55 0.63 15.32
N LEU A 29 44.64 1.48 15.79
CA LEU A 29 44.89 2.91 16.01
C LEU A 29 46.01 3.12 17.05
N SER A 30 46.80 4.18 16.87
CA SER A 30 47.79 4.64 17.86
C SER A 30 47.13 4.95 19.21
N PRO A 31 47.83 4.78 20.36
CA PRO A 31 47.35 5.30 21.64
C PRO A 31 47.10 6.82 21.64
N SER A 32 47.78 7.60 20.79
CA SER A 32 47.49 9.03 20.62
C SER A 32 46.16 9.29 19.89
N GLU A 33 45.87 8.51 18.86
CA GLU A 33 44.61 8.59 18.08
C GLU A 33 43.43 8.10 18.93
N LYS A 34 43.61 7.03 19.70
CA LYS A 34 42.63 6.57 20.71
C LYS A 34 42.37 7.63 21.78
N ALA A 35 43.37 8.41 22.18
CA ALA A 35 43.17 9.52 23.12
C ALA A 35 42.41 10.70 22.48
N TYR A 36 42.69 11.01 21.21
CA TYR A 36 42.00 12.03 20.42
C TYR A 36 40.51 11.69 20.21
N LEU A 37 40.19 10.51 19.67
CA LEU A 37 38.79 10.10 19.43
C LEU A 37 37.99 10.00 20.74
N ASN A 38 38.62 9.58 21.84
CA ASN A 38 38.02 9.53 23.17
C ASN A 38 37.79 10.94 23.77
N ALA A 39 38.56 11.96 23.37
CA ALA A 39 38.28 13.36 23.73
C ALA A 39 37.09 13.92 22.93
N VAL A 40 36.98 13.57 21.64
CA VAL A 40 35.81 13.91 20.78
C VAL A 40 34.54 13.24 21.32
N GLU A 41 34.58 11.93 21.61
CA GLU A 41 33.47 11.16 22.18
C GLU A 41 33.01 11.68 23.56
N LYS A 42 33.84 12.46 24.26
CA LYS A 42 33.54 13.07 25.57
C LYS A 42 33.14 14.55 25.53
N GLY A 43 33.18 15.19 24.37
CA GLY A 43 32.89 16.62 24.24
C GLY A 43 33.98 17.56 24.75
N ASP A 44 35.24 17.13 24.89
CA ASP A 44 36.33 17.98 25.41
C ASP A 44 36.95 18.86 24.30
N TYR A 45 36.27 19.97 23.99
CA TYR A 45 36.70 20.99 23.03
C TYR A 45 38.17 21.43 23.24
N ALA A 46 38.59 21.61 24.50
CA ALA A 46 39.93 22.13 24.82
C ALA A 46 41.05 21.12 24.58
N SER A 47 40.79 19.81 24.72
CA SER A 47 41.73 18.74 24.37
C SER A 47 41.70 18.41 22.87
N VAL A 48 40.52 18.44 22.23
CA VAL A 48 40.39 18.26 20.78
C VAL A 48 41.10 19.37 20.02
N LYS A 49 40.90 20.65 20.39
CA LYS A 49 41.57 21.78 19.73
C LYS A 49 43.10 21.68 19.79
N LYS A 50 43.67 21.34 20.96
CA LYS A 50 45.13 21.17 21.11
C LYS A 50 45.68 20.03 20.27
N SER A 51 44.97 18.91 20.19
CA SER A 51 45.42 17.76 19.38
C SER A 51 45.32 18.02 17.87
N LEU A 52 44.44 18.91 17.43
CA LEU A 52 44.42 19.45 16.06
C LEU A 52 45.61 20.40 15.81
N GLU A 53 45.84 21.36 16.71
CA GLU A 53 47.00 22.28 16.65
C GLU A 53 48.35 21.53 16.69
N GLU A 54 48.47 20.46 17.49
CA GLU A 54 49.65 19.59 17.53
C GLU A 54 49.78 18.70 16.27
N ALA A 55 48.68 18.33 15.62
CA ALA A 55 48.71 17.53 14.40
C ALA A 55 49.29 18.31 13.20
N GLU A 56 48.94 19.59 13.05
CA GLU A 56 49.52 20.47 12.01
C GLU A 56 51.04 20.64 12.15
N ILE A 57 51.55 20.65 13.39
CA ILE A 57 52.97 20.90 13.68
C ILE A 57 53.81 19.61 13.57
N TYR A 58 53.29 18.48 14.04
CA TYR A 58 54.08 17.25 14.24
C TYR A 58 53.66 16.04 13.41
N PHE A 59 52.51 16.05 12.74
CA PHE A 59 51.99 14.93 11.92
C PHE A 59 51.95 13.55 12.62
N LYS A 60 51.89 13.52 13.97
CA LYS A 60 51.89 12.29 14.81
C LYS A 60 50.52 11.65 15.03
N ILE A 61 49.46 12.29 14.54
CA ILE A 61 48.06 11.88 14.71
C ILE A 61 47.42 12.05 13.33
N ASN A 62 46.84 11.00 12.76
CA ASN A 62 45.99 11.18 11.60
C ASN A 62 44.65 11.76 12.07
N ILE A 63 44.35 13.00 11.66
CA ILE A 63 43.08 13.67 12.01
C ILE A 63 41.88 12.89 11.43
N ASN A 64 42.07 12.26 10.27
CA ASN A 64 41.09 11.38 9.61
C ASN A 64 41.26 9.91 10.03
N CYS A 65 41.69 9.64 11.28
CA CYS A 65 41.68 8.28 11.82
C CYS A 65 40.25 7.76 11.99
N ILE A 66 40.12 6.43 11.92
CA ILE A 66 38.84 5.72 11.93
C ILE A 66 38.84 4.74 13.11
N ASP A 67 37.78 4.78 13.94
CA ASP A 67 37.52 3.81 15.00
C ASP A 67 37.39 2.36 14.45
N PRO A 68 37.58 1.31 15.28
CA PRO A 68 37.20 -0.08 14.96
C PRO A 68 35.68 -0.34 14.78
N LEU A 69 34.91 0.74 14.57
CA LEU A 69 33.49 0.78 14.27
C LEU A 69 33.20 1.53 12.95
N GLY A 70 34.24 1.90 12.19
CA GLY A 70 34.12 2.68 10.94
C GLY A 70 33.87 4.19 11.12
N ARG A 71 33.87 4.71 12.35
CA ARG A 71 33.58 6.13 12.64
C ARG A 71 34.83 7.01 12.54
N THR A 72 34.76 8.15 11.86
CA THR A 72 35.77 9.23 11.96
C THR A 72 35.45 10.17 13.11
N ALA A 73 36.40 11.02 13.52
CA ALA A 73 36.17 12.08 14.51
C ALA A 73 34.95 12.97 14.18
N LEU A 74 34.75 13.30 12.90
CA LEU A 74 33.60 14.11 12.46
C LEU A 74 32.28 13.34 12.61
N LEU A 75 32.27 12.03 12.31
CA LEU A 75 31.09 11.18 12.53
C LEU A 75 30.74 11.05 14.01
N ILE A 76 31.74 10.96 14.90
CA ILE A 76 31.51 10.92 16.36
C ILE A 76 30.96 12.27 16.86
N ALA A 77 31.43 13.40 16.33
CA ALA A 77 30.89 14.72 16.69
C ALA A 77 29.42 14.88 16.23
N ILE A 78 29.06 14.37 15.06
CA ILE A 78 27.69 14.34 14.52
C ILE A 78 26.80 13.37 15.30
N GLU A 79 27.28 12.17 15.65
CA GLU A 79 26.53 11.16 16.41
C GLU A 79 26.16 11.61 17.83
N ASN A 80 26.89 12.59 18.39
CA ASN A 80 26.64 13.19 19.71
C ASN A 80 26.20 14.67 19.61
N GLU A 81 25.68 15.11 18.47
CA GLU A 81 25.13 16.44 18.16
C GLU A 81 26.00 17.68 18.54
N ASN A 82 27.30 17.50 18.77
CA ASN A 82 28.17 18.56 19.29
C ASN A 82 28.59 19.54 18.17
N LEU A 83 27.75 20.57 17.95
CA LEU A 83 27.93 21.58 16.90
C LEU A 83 29.27 22.32 16.98
N GLU A 84 29.78 22.61 18.18
CA GLU A 84 31.06 23.31 18.38
C GLU A 84 32.26 22.48 17.92
N LEU A 85 32.24 21.16 18.21
CA LEU A 85 33.25 20.23 17.69
C LEU A 85 33.12 20.04 16.18
N ILE A 86 31.91 20.07 15.63
CA ILE A 86 31.70 20.00 14.17
C ILE A 86 32.29 21.24 13.48
N GLU A 87 32.00 22.45 13.98
CA GLU A 87 32.59 23.69 13.44
C GLU A 87 34.12 23.69 13.57
N LEU A 88 34.66 23.26 14.72
CA LEU A 88 36.09 23.13 14.95
C LEU A 88 36.75 22.16 13.94
N LEU A 89 36.23 20.94 13.79
CA LEU A 89 36.76 19.94 12.85
C LEU A 89 36.65 20.40 11.38
N LEU A 90 35.57 21.10 11.03
CA LEU A 90 35.40 21.67 9.69
C LEU A 90 36.38 22.85 9.43
N SER A 91 36.74 23.63 10.45
CA SER A 91 37.75 24.69 10.33
C SER A 91 39.15 24.15 10.05
N PHE A 92 39.50 22.99 10.63
CA PHE A 92 40.76 22.26 10.37
C PHE A 92 40.70 21.34 9.11
N ASN A 93 39.74 21.54 8.21
CA ASN A 93 39.62 20.85 6.92
C ASN A 93 39.60 19.30 6.99
N VAL A 94 38.96 18.74 8.01
CA VAL A 94 38.73 17.29 8.14
C VAL A 94 38.02 16.70 6.91
N TYR A 95 38.33 15.45 6.56
CA TYR A 95 37.72 14.76 5.43
C TYR A 95 36.24 14.50 5.68
N VAL A 96 35.39 15.30 5.03
CA VAL A 96 33.93 15.25 5.18
C VAL A 96 33.32 13.92 4.67
N GLY A 97 33.90 13.29 3.64
CA GLY A 97 33.39 12.02 3.09
C GLY A 97 31.87 12.03 2.83
N ASP A 98 31.18 11.04 3.40
CA ASP A 98 29.73 10.88 3.44
C ASP A 98 29.09 11.40 4.74
N ALA A 99 29.81 12.15 5.59
CA ALA A 99 29.30 12.66 6.87
C ALA A 99 28.03 13.53 6.74
N LEU A 100 27.80 14.15 5.59
CA LEU A 100 26.52 14.81 5.28
C LEU A 100 25.35 13.82 5.26
N LEU A 101 25.53 12.60 4.73
CA LEU A 101 24.51 11.54 4.77
C LEU A 101 24.30 11.03 6.21
N HIS A 102 25.37 10.92 7.01
CA HIS A 102 25.24 10.58 8.44
C HIS A 102 24.45 11.65 9.22
N ALA A 103 24.75 12.94 9.02
CA ALA A 103 24.03 14.05 9.65
C ALA A 103 22.55 14.10 9.22
N ILE A 104 22.25 13.81 7.96
CA ILE A 104 20.87 13.69 7.45
C ILE A 104 20.14 12.50 8.07
N ARG A 105 20.80 11.34 8.22
CA ARG A 105 20.22 10.14 8.84
C ARG A 105 19.94 10.32 10.34
N LYS A 106 20.78 11.11 11.03
CA LYS A 106 20.60 11.49 12.44
C LYS A 106 19.70 12.73 12.62
N GLU A 107 19.18 13.29 11.53
CA GLU A 107 18.29 14.46 11.51
C GLU A 107 18.83 15.76 12.15
N VAL A 108 20.15 15.85 12.35
CA VAL A 108 20.85 16.97 13.03
C VAL A 108 20.89 18.21 12.14
N VAL A 109 19.83 19.01 12.16
CA VAL A 109 19.64 20.18 11.27
C VAL A 109 20.83 21.15 11.32
N GLY A 110 21.37 21.44 12.51
CA GLY A 110 22.53 22.34 12.68
C GLY A 110 23.81 21.81 12.04
N ALA A 111 24.09 20.50 12.18
CA ALA A 111 25.22 19.86 11.52
C ALA A 111 25.08 19.88 10.00
N VAL A 112 23.87 19.61 9.49
CA VAL A 112 23.56 19.71 8.06
C VAL A 112 23.75 21.14 7.54
N GLU A 113 23.33 22.17 8.27
CA GLU A 113 23.54 23.57 7.86
C GLU A 113 25.03 23.94 7.81
N LEU A 114 25.82 23.58 8.84
CA LEU A 114 27.27 23.79 8.86
C LEU A 114 27.95 23.09 7.67
N LEU A 115 27.60 21.82 7.41
CA LEU A 115 28.15 21.03 6.30
C LEU A 115 27.73 21.57 4.92
N LEU A 116 26.51 22.08 4.76
CA LEU A 116 26.04 22.71 3.52
C LEU A 116 26.58 24.13 3.29
N ASN A 117 27.15 24.76 4.32
CA ASN A 117 27.77 26.08 4.24
C ASN A 117 29.32 26.00 4.16
N HIS A 118 29.92 24.85 4.48
CA HIS A 118 31.35 24.59 4.31
C HIS A 118 31.76 24.66 2.83
N LYS A 119 32.53 25.69 2.49
CA LYS A 119 33.16 25.81 1.17
C LYS A 119 34.56 25.24 1.25
N LYS A 120 34.79 24.07 0.66
CA LYS A 120 36.14 23.58 0.36
C LYS A 120 36.93 24.68 -0.38
N PRO A 121 38.18 24.98 0.01
CA PRO A 121 39.00 25.95 -0.72
C PRO A 121 39.18 25.46 -2.16
N SER A 122 38.80 26.29 -3.14
CA SER A 122 38.82 25.94 -4.56
C SER A 122 40.26 25.87 -5.06
N GLY A 123 40.86 24.67 -4.97
CA GLY A 123 42.32 24.50 -4.98
C GLY A 123 42.87 23.45 -5.92
N GLU A 124 42.07 22.62 -6.61
CA GLU A 124 42.57 21.79 -7.70
C GLU A 124 41.48 21.28 -8.65
N LYS A 125 41.83 21.05 -9.93
CA LYS A 125 40.93 20.46 -10.94
C LYS A 125 41.01 18.93 -10.89
N GLN A 126 40.30 18.32 -9.95
CA GLN A 126 40.07 16.88 -9.93
C GLN A 126 38.56 16.57 -10.04
N VAL A 127 38.24 15.44 -10.69
CA VAL A 127 36.87 14.93 -10.83
C VAL A 127 36.27 14.70 -9.43
N PRO A 128 34.98 14.98 -9.17
CA PRO A 128 34.42 14.93 -7.82
C PRO A 128 34.75 13.60 -7.09
N PRO A 129 35.48 13.63 -5.96
CA PRO A 129 35.89 12.42 -5.24
C PRO A 129 34.75 11.86 -4.37
N ILE A 130 33.57 11.70 -4.97
CA ILE A 130 32.45 10.85 -4.52
C ILE A 130 32.60 9.43 -5.09
N LEU A 131 33.55 9.21 -6.02
CA LEU A 131 33.72 7.97 -6.79
C LEU A 131 35.03 7.20 -6.51
N LEU A 132 35.85 7.63 -5.54
CA LEU A 132 37.22 7.13 -5.40
C LEU A 132 37.58 6.40 -4.10
N ASP A 133 36.86 6.61 -2.99
CA ASP A 133 36.97 5.69 -1.85
C ASP A 133 35.79 4.71 -1.83
N LYS A 134 36.07 3.52 -2.36
CA LYS A 134 35.09 2.46 -2.58
C LYS A 134 35.09 1.43 -1.44
N GLN A 135 35.82 1.68 -0.36
CA GLN A 135 36.17 0.64 0.62
C GLN A 135 35.18 0.58 1.80
N PHE A 136 34.74 1.71 2.35
CA PHE A 136 33.85 1.74 3.53
C PHE A 136 32.88 2.96 3.58
N SER A 137 32.00 3.12 2.59
CA SER A 137 30.79 3.94 2.79
C SER A 137 29.63 3.06 3.27
N GLU A 138 28.88 3.52 4.27
CA GLU A 138 27.73 2.78 4.82
C GLU A 138 26.50 2.81 3.91
N PHE A 139 26.43 3.82 3.02
CA PHE A 139 25.29 4.06 2.14
C PHE A 139 25.50 3.40 0.76
N THR A 140 24.40 2.98 0.12
CA THR A 140 24.49 2.53 -1.28
C THR A 140 24.76 3.75 -2.17
N PRO A 141 25.70 3.68 -3.15
CA PRO A 141 26.24 4.86 -3.83
C PRO A 141 25.28 5.52 -4.85
N ASP A 142 24.05 5.02 -4.94
CA ASP A 142 22.92 5.65 -5.63
C ASP A 142 22.14 6.65 -4.75
N ILE A 143 22.37 6.64 -3.43
CA ILE A 143 21.71 7.54 -2.48
C ILE A 143 22.36 8.93 -2.56
N THR A 144 21.58 9.91 -3.01
CA THR A 144 21.94 11.33 -2.91
C THR A 144 21.43 11.93 -1.60
N PRO A 145 21.98 13.07 -1.12
CA PRO A 145 21.53 13.72 0.11
C PRO A 145 20.03 14.02 0.15
N ILE A 146 19.42 14.41 -0.98
CA ILE A 146 17.98 14.68 -1.07
C ILE A 146 17.14 13.39 -1.03
N ILE A 147 17.64 12.27 -1.56
CA ILE A 147 16.97 10.96 -1.45
C ILE A 147 16.96 10.52 0.01
N LEU A 148 18.09 10.62 0.73
CA LEU A 148 18.16 10.22 2.14
C LEU A 148 17.31 11.14 3.05
N ALA A 149 17.33 12.45 2.83
CA ALA A 149 16.49 13.40 3.57
C ALA A 149 14.99 13.16 3.35
N ALA A 150 14.61 12.73 2.14
CA ALA A 150 13.25 12.30 1.85
C ALA A 150 12.90 10.96 2.50
N HIS A 151 13.86 10.05 2.70
CA HIS A 151 13.65 8.79 3.43
C HIS A 151 13.45 8.99 4.94
N THR A 152 14.14 9.96 5.55
CA THR A 152 13.85 10.39 6.94
C THR A 152 12.61 11.28 7.04
N ASN A 153 12.13 11.82 5.93
CA ASN A 153 10.95 12.70 5.85
C ASN A 153 11.08 14.02 6.66
N ASN A 154 12.30 14.40 7.06
CA ASN A 154 12.55 15.62 7.82
C ASN A 154 12.32 16.88 6.97
N TYR A 155 11.28 17.65 7.31
CA TYR A 155 10.87 18.83 6.55
C TYR A 155 11.93 19.94 6.47
N GLU A 156 12.72 20.15 7.53
CA GLU A 156 13.67 21.26 7.61
C GLU A 156 14.93 20.96 6.78
N ILE A 157 15.44 19.73 6.87
CA ILE A 157 16.58 19.25 6.06
C ILE A 157 16.22 19.25 4.57
N ILE A 158 15.05 18.71 4.18
CA ILE A 158 14.60 18.73 2.78
C ILE A 158 14.50 20.18 2.27
N LYS A 159 13.95 21.09 3.07
CA LYS A 159 13.84 22.51 2.71
C LYS A 159 15.21 23.17 2.49
N LEU A 160 16.20 22.91 3.35
CA LEU A 160 17.57 23.41 3.18
C LEU A 160 18.21 22.89 1.88
N LEU A 161 18.04 21.60 1.56
CA LEU A 161 18.57 20.99 0.33
C LEU A 161 17.88 21.52 -0.93
N VAL A 162 16.55 21.71 -0.90
CA VAL A 162 15.79 22.31 -2.01
C VAL A 162 16.21 23.76 -2.25
N GLN A 163 16.49 24.54 -1.19
CA GLN A 163 17.03 25.91 -1.31
C GLN A 163 18.44 25.95 -1.93
N LYS A 164 19.21 24.86 -1.87
CA LYS A 164 20.52 24.72 -2.54
C LYS A 164 20.38 24.20 -3.99
N GLY A 165 19.16 23.99 -4.49
CA GLY A 165 18.88 23.61 -5.88
C GLY A 165 19.08 22.14 -6.24
N VAL A 166 19.09 21.24 -5.24
CA VAL A 166 19.29 19.80 -5.47
C VAL A 166 18.06 19.18 -6.15
N SER A 167 18.28 18.34 -7.17
CA SER A 167 17.22 17.65 -7.93
C SER A 167 17.20 16.14 -7.67
N VAL A 168 16.01 15.53 -7.80
CA VAL A 168 15.81 14.08 -7.75
C VAL A 168 15.65 13.56 -9.20
N PRO A 169 16.35 12.50 -9.63
CA PRO A 169 16.12 11.87 -10.92
C PRO A 169 14.68 11.36 -11.06
N ARG A 170 14.07 11.50 -12.24
CA ARG A 170 12.78 10.85 -12.53
C ARG A 170 13.03 9.37 -12.82
N PRO A 171 12.32 8.43 -12.18
CA PRO A 171 12.46 7.01 -12.50
C PRO A 171 11.95 6.75 -13.92
N HIS A 172 12.71 5.98 -14.70
CA HIS A 172 12.24 5.44 -15.97
C HIS A 172 11.28 4.25 -15.73
N GLU A 173 10.40 3.98 -16.68
CA GLU A 173 9.54 2.79 -16.65
C GLU A 173 10.37 1.50 -16.55
N VAL A 174 9.82 0.48 -15.88
CA VAL A 174 10.47 -0.84 -15.71
C VAL A 174 10.81 -1.52 -17.05
N ARG A 175 10.17 -1.11 -18.15
CA ARG A 175 10.38 -1.62 -19.52
C ARG A 175 11.13 -0.63 -20.42
N CYS A 176 11.87 0.32 -19.85
CA CYS A 176 12.60 1.32 -20.61
C CYS A 176 13.87 0.74 -21.26
N ASN A 177 13.85 0.61 -22.59
CA ASN A 177 14.98 0.09 -23.38
C ASN A 177 16.04 1.17 -23.72
N CYS A 178 16.23 2.18 -22.86
CA CYS A 178 17.27 3.20 -23.10
C CYS A 178 18.66 2.67 -22.70
N VAL A 179 19.70 3.18 -23.36
CA VAL A 179 21.09 2.67 -23.20
C VAL A 179 21.57 2.72 -21.74
N GLU A 180 21.16 3.74 -20.97
CA GLU A 180 21.49 3.88 -19.55
C GLU A 180 20.77 2.85 -18.66
N CYS A 181 19.49 2.57 -18.92
CA CYS A 181 18.76 1.50 -18.21
C CYS A 181 19.35 0.13 -18.52
N VAL A 182 19.54 -0.21 -19.80
CA VAL A 182 20.06 -1.52 -20.23
C VAL A 182 21.48 -1.75 -19.70
N SER A 183 22.39 -0.78 -19.88
CA SER A 183 23.77 -0.94 -19.38
C SER A 183 23.87 -0.99 -17.85
N SER A 184 22.99 -0.31 -17.11
CA SER A 184 22.96 -0.44 -15.65
C SER A 184 22.34 -1.75 -15.18
N SER A 185 21.34 -2.31 -15.87
CA SER A 185 20.80 -3.65 -15.54
C SER A 185 21.76 -4.78 -15.90
N ASP A 186 22.48 -4.67 -17.02
CA ASP A 186 23.45 -5.67 -17.47
C ASP A 186 24.70 -5.71 -16.55
N VAL A 187 25.05 -4.59 -15.94
CA VAL A 187 26.14 -4.49 -14.96
C VAL A 187 25.69 -4.92 -13.55
N ASP A 188 24.54 -4.44 -13.07
CA ASP A 188 23.98 -4.81 -11.77
C ASP A 188 22.46 -4.54 -11.68
N SER A 189 21.66 -5.53 -12.09
CA SER A 189 20.20 -5.48 -12.02
C SER A 189 19.65 -5.26 -10.60
N LEU A 190 20.35 -5.68 -9.54
CA LEU A 190 19.88 -5.51 -8.16
C LEU A 190 20.09 -4.08 -7.69
N ARG A 191 21.22 -3.46 -8.02
CA ARG A 191 21.44 -2.03 -7.77
C ARG A 191 20.52 -1.15 -8.63
N HIS A 192 20.21 -1.57 -9.86
CA HIS A 192 19.22 -0.87 -10.69
C HIS A 192 17.82 -0.89 -10.04
N SER A 193 17.30 -2.04 -9.61
CA SER A 193 15.98 -2.11 -8.95
C SER A 193 15.98 -1.41 -7.58
N ARG A 194 17.05 -1.57 -6.78
CA ARG A 194 17.21 -0.88 -5.49
C ARG A 194 17.23 0.64 -5.65
N SER A 195 17.89 1.16 -6.68
CA SER A 195 17.93 2.59 -6.98
C SER A 195 16.56 3.13 -7.43
N ARG A 196 15.83 2.42 -8.31
CA ARG A 196 14.44 2.77 -8.65
C ARG A 196 13.56 2.83 -7.41
N LEU A 197 13.66 1.84 -6.51
CA LEU A 197 12.92 1.80 -5.25
C LEU A 197 13.32 2.94 -4.29
N ASN A 198 14.61 3.26 -4.18
CA ASN A 198 15.12 4.39 -3.39
C ASN A 198 14.57 5.74 -3.90
N ILE A 199 14.53 5.94 -5.22
CA ILE A 199 13.96 7.13 -5.87
C ILE A 199 12.44 7.21 -5.59
N TYR A 200 11.71 6.12 -5.80
CA TYR A 200 10.27 6.08 -5.52
C TYR A 200 9.94 6.33 -4.05
N LYS A 201 10.74 5.79 -3.11
CA LYS A 201 10.61 6.04 -1.67
C LYS A 201 10.85 7.50 -1.30
N ALA A 202 11.80 8.17 -1.96
CA ALA A 202 12.02 9.60 -1.78
C ALA A 202 10.84 10.42 -2.32
N LEU A 203 10.39 10.15 -3.55
CA LEU A 203 9.26 10.84 -4.19
C LEU A 203 7.92 10.63 -3.46
N ALA A 204 7.74 9.50 -2.80
CA ALA A 204 6.56 9.18 -1.99
C ALA A 204 6.47 9.93 -0.64
N SER A 205 7.57 10.55 -0.20
CA SER A 205 7.65 11.15 1.15
C SER A 205 6.72 12.38 1.31
N PRO A 206 5.90 12.43 2.39
CA PRO A 206 5.01 13.56 2.66
C PRO A 206 5.69 14.93 2.62
N SER A 207 6.88 15.07 3.23
CA SER A 207 7.59 16.35 3.31
C SER A 207 8.13 16.83 1.96
N LEU A 208 8.60 15.93 1.08
CA LEU A 208 9.05 16.31 -0.25
C LEU A 208 7.86 16.71 -1.14
N ILE A 209 6.76 15.95 -1.10
CA ILE A 209 5.53 16.28 -1.85
C ILE A 209 4.97 17.63 -1.39
N ALA A 210 4.96 17.89 -0.08
CA ALA A 210 4.50 19.15 0.52
C ALA A 210 5.37 20.37 0.15
N LEU A 211 6.65 20.19 -0.17
CA LEU A 211 7.58 21.27 -0.54
C LEU A 211 7.69 21.49 -2.06
N SER A 212 7.58 20.43 -2.87
CA SER A 212 7.95 20.46 -4.30
C SER A 212 6.78 20.45 -5.28
N SER A 213 5.56 20.11 -4.84
CA SER A 213 4.41 19.97 -5.76
C SER A 213 3.40 21.11 -5.64
N GLU A 214 2.97 21.64 -6.80
CA GLU A 214 1.89 22.63 -6.90
C GLU A 214 0.53 22.04 -6.54
N ASP A 215 0.33 20.76 -6.88
CA ASP A 215 -0.83 19.97 -6.48
C ASP A 215 -0.40 18.65 -5.81
N PRO A 216 -0.22 18.65 -4.48
CA PRO A 216 0.12 17.43 -3.73
C PRO A 216 -0.97 16.36 -3.78
N PHE A 217 -2.23 16.71 -4.10
CA PHE A 217 -3.29 15.72 -4.26
C PHE A 217 -3.14 14.97 -5.60
N LEU A 218 -2.95 15.68 -6.70
CA LEU A 218 -2.72 15.05 -8.00
C LEU A 218 -1.44 14.20 -7.99
N THR A 219 -0.36 14.75 -7.43
CA THR A 219 0.93 14.06 -7.25
C THR A 219 0.79 12.78 -6.44
N ALA A 220 0.11 12.84 -5.28
CA ALA A 220 -0.12 11.65 -4.45
C ALA A 220 -1.00 10.58 -5.12
N PHE A 221 -1.98 10.95 -5.94
CA PHE A 221 -2.80 9.96 -6.66
C PHE A 221 -2.03 9.29 -7.80
N GLN A 222 -1.21 10.05 -8.53
CA GLN A 222 -0.36 9.51 -9.59
C GLN A 222 0.70 8.58 -9.00
N LEU A 223 1.50 9.02 -8.02
CA LEU A 223 2.50 8.19 -7.36
C LEU A 223 1.86 6.94 -6.73
N SER A 224 0.78 7.07 -5.96
CA SER A 224 0.14 5.89 -5.35
C SER A 224 -0.50 4.94 -6.37
N TRP A 225 -0.84 5.40 -7.57
CA TRP A 225 -1.28 4.54 -8.68
C TRP A 225 -0.09 3.85 -9.35
N GLU A 226 0.96 4.59 -9.71
CA GLU A 226 2.21 4.06 -10.28
C GLU A 226 2.80 2.98 -9.37
N LEU A 227 3.03 3.29 -8.10
CA LEU A 227 3.51 2.35 -7.07
C LEU A 227 2.62 1.10 -6.96
N GLN A 228 1.30 1.24 -7.12
CA GLN A 228 0.35 0.13 -7.06
C GLN A 228 0.37 -0.75 -8.32
N GLU A 229 0.84 -0.23 -9.46
CA GLU A 229 1.01 -0.97 -10.70
C GLU A 229 2.42 -1.60 -10.78
N LEU A 230 3.47 -0.87 -10.35
CA LEU A 230 4.81 -1.41 -10.14
C LEU A 230 4.80 -2.59 -9.17
N SER A 231 3.99 -2.56 -8.10
CA SER A 231 3.82 -3.68 -7.16
C SER A 231 3.16 -4.94 -7.76
N LYS A 232 2.83 -4.95 -9.06
CA LYS A 232 2.40 -6.12 -9.85
C LYS A 232 3.40 -6.50 -10.95
N VAL A 233 4.35 -5.62 -11.26
CA VAL A 233 5.39 -5.80 -12.28
C VAL A 233 6.67 -6.32 -11.63
N GLU A 234 7.08 -5.72 -10.50
CA GLU A 234 8.17 -6.18 -9.64
C GLU A 234 7.54 -6.91 -8.43
N ASN A 235 7.65 -8.24 -8.40
CA ASN A 235 7.02 -9.07 -7.36
C ASN A 235 7.86 -9.12 -6.08
N GLU A 236 9.16 -8.90 -6.23
CA GLU A 236 10.21 -9.05 -5.23
C GLU A 236 10.11 -7.95 -4.16
N PHE A 237 9.89 -6.71 -4.58
CA PHE A 237 9.73 -5.53 -3.72
C PHE A 237 8.26 -5.11 -3.54
N LYS A 238 7.33 -6.02 -3.85
CA LYS A 238 5.88 -5.75 -3.85
C LYS A 238 5.37 -5.19 -2.52
N SER A 239 5.85 -5.69 -1.39
CA SER A 239 5.46 -5.22 -0.05
C SER A 239 5.88 -3.76 0.17
N GLU A 240 7.11 -3.39 -0.20
CA GLU A 240 7.61 -2.01 -0.10
C GLU A 240 6.81 -1.07 -1.02
N TYR A 241 6.54 -1.47 -2.27
CA TYR A 241 5.70 -0.67 -3.17
C TYR A 241 4.23 -0.54 -2.70
N GLU A 242 3.62 -1.59 -2.14
CA GLU A 242 2.28 -1.53 -1.53
C GLU A 242 2.25 -0.73 -0.22
N GLU A 243 3.40 -0.49 0.42
CA GLU A 243 3.56 0.37 1.59
C GLU A 243 3.73 1.84 1.21
N LEU A 244 4.63 2.16 0.28
CA LEU A 244 4.78 3.52 -0.26
C LEU A 244 3.47 4.01 -0.91
N SER A 245 2.79 3.13 -1.66
CA SER A 245 1.48 3.41 -2.24
C SER A 245 0.42 3.73 -1.17
N ARG A 246 0.53 3.13 0.03
CA ARG A 246 -0.34 3.38 1.19
C ARG A 246 0.04 4.69 1.90
N GLN A 247 1.33 4.97 2.07
CA GLN A 247 1.85 6.23 2.62
C GLN A 247 1.33 7.43 1.80
N CYS A 248 1.36 7.37 0.47
CA CYS A 248 0.79 8.42 -0.39
C CYS A 248 -0.74 8.53 -0.26
N LYS A 249 -1.48 7.41 -0.14
CA LYS A 249 -2.94 7.41 0.10
C LYS A 249 -3.31 8.02 1.45
N GLN A 250 -2.54 7.71 2.49
CA GLN A 250 -2.68 8.27 3.82
C GLN A 250 -2.31 9.76 3.87
N PHE A 251 -1.20 10.17 3.25
CA PHE A 251 -0.86 11.60 3.09
C PHE A 251 -2.00 12.40 2.45
N ALA A 252 -2.63 11.86 1.40
CA ALA A 252 -3.81 12.49 0.80
C ALA A 252 -5.01 12.54 1.77
N LYS A 253 -5.28 11.50 2.56
CA LYS A 253 -6.31 11.58 3.63
C LYS A 253 -5.98 12.68 4.63
N ASP A 254 -4.78 12.68 5.18
CA ASP A 254 -4.38 13.50 6.33
C ASP A 254 -4.22 14.98 5.95
N LEU A 255 -3.75 15.29 4.74
CA LEU A 255 -3.72 16.65 4.18
C LEU A 255 -5.13 17.23 3.97
N LEU A 256 -6.12 16.36 3.79
CA LEU A 256 -7.53 16.73 3.67
C LEU A 256 -8.22 16.81 5.06
N ASP A 257 -7.79 16.05 6.07
CA ASP A 257 -8.25 16.21 7.46
C ASP A 257 -7.93 17.61 8.04
N GLN A 258 -6.99 18.34 7.45
CA GLN A 258 -6.70 19.74 7.80
C GLN A 258 -7.74 20.77 7.34
N THR A 259 -8.80 20.38 6.61
CA THR A 259 -9.90 21.32 6.26
C THR A 259 -10.76 21.65 7.46
N ARG A 260 -11.09 22.94 7.62
CA ARG A 260 -11.80 23.48 8.80
C ARG A 260 -13.13 24.14 8.50
N SER A 261 -13.53 24.26 7.23
CA SER A 261 -14.88 24.73 6.88
C SER A 261 -15.47 23.92 5.74
N SER A 262 -16.80 23.83 5.68
CA SER A 262 -17.49 23.24 4.53
C SER A 262 -17.19 23.98 3.23
N ARG A 263 -16.78 25.26 3.28
CA ARG A 263 -16.33 25.99 2.08
C ARG A 263 -14.94 25.56 1.65
N GLU A 264 -13.95 25.43 2.55
CA GLU A 264 -12.66 24.78 2.21
C GLU A 264 -12.88 23.37 1.65
N LEU A 265 -13.79 22.63 2.30
CA LEU A 265 -14.29 21.34 1.86
C LEU A 265 -15.33 21.41 0.72
N GLU A 266 -15.59 22.56 0.14
CA GLU A 266 -16.28 22.69 -1.13
C GLU A 266 -15.34 23.30 -2.16
N ILE A 267 -14.11 23.72 -1.82
CA ILE A 267 -13.21 24.50 -2.69
C ILE A 267 -12.24 23.64 -3.50
N ILE A 268 -11.87 22.43 -3.10
CA ILE A 268 -10.62 21.81 -3.62
C ILE A 268 -10.86 20.65 -4.63
N LEU A 269 -11.92 19.84 -4.56
CA LEU A 269 -12.02 18.58 -5.33
C LEU A 269 -13.37 18.21 -6.07
N ASN A 270 -14.23 19.13 -6.55
CA ASN A 270 -14.85 18.96 -7.89
C ASN A 270 -13.91 19.60 -8.94
N TYR A 271 -12.66 19.90 -8.55
CA TYR A 271 -11.69 20.61 -9.38
C TYR A 271 -11.39 19.78 -10.64
N ARG A 272 -11.30 20.48 -11.75
CA ARG A 272 -10.97 19.98 -13.08
C ARG A 272 -9.80 20.84 -13.52
N ASP A 273 -8.73 20.22 -14.01
CA ASP A 273 -7.70 20.98 -14.70
C ASP A 273 -8.31 21.58 -15.95
N ASP A 274 -8.21 22.90 -16.11
CA ASP A 274 -8.99 23.64 -17.12
C ASP A 274 -8.48 23.42 -18.56
N ASN A 275 -7.43 22.59 -18.73
CA ASN A 275 -6.86 22.15 -20.01
C ASN A 275 -7.78 21.29 -20.90
N SER A 276 -9.03 21.02 -20.49
CA SER A 276 -10.05 20.34 -21.32
C SER A 276 -11.17 21.31 -21.70
N LEU A 277 -11.01 22.00 -22.83
CA LEU A 277 -11.91 23.06 -23.36
C LEU A 277 -13.30 22.57 -23.86
N ILE A 278 -13.80 21.43 -23.39
CA ILE A 278 -15.08 20.85 -23.79
C ILE A 278 -15.81 20.37 -22.53
N GLU A 279 -17.08 20.77 -22.38
CA GLU A 279 -18.00 20.58 -21.23
C GLU A 279 -18.01 21.68 -20.14
N GLU A 280 -18.36 22.92 -20.49
CA GLU A 280 -18.76 23.94 -19.50
C GLU A 280 -20.21 23.77 -18.95
N GLN A 281 -20.94 22.71 -19.33
CA GLN A 281 -22.40 22.63 -19.16
C GLN A 281 -22.91 21.69 -18.06
N SER A 282 -22.15 21.49 -16.98
CA SER A 282 -22.72 21.01 -15.72
C SER A 282 -22.01 21.59 -14.47
N GLY A 283 -22.79 21.70 -13.39
CA GLY A 283 -22.44 22.48 -12.20
C GLY A 283 -22.02 21.59 -11.03
N ASN A 284 -20.77 21.76 -10.58
CA ASN A 284 -20.21 21.12 -9.38
C ASN A 284 -20.27 19.58 -9.45
N ASP A 285 -19.73 19.04 -10.54
CA ASP A 285 -19.84 17.63 -10.94
C ASP A 285 -18.91 16.65 -10.20
N LEU A 286 -18.39 17.02 -9.03
CA LEU A 286 -17.41 16.23 -8.26
C LEU A 286 -16.25 15.71 -9.15
N ALA A 287 -15.71 16.53 -10.08
CA ALA A 287 -14.72 16.07 -11.07
C ALA A 287 -13.47 15.38 -10.47
N ARG A 288 -12.84 15.98 -9.45
CA ARG A 288 -11.73 15.31 -8.75
C ARG A 288 -12.19 14.13 -7.88
N LEU A 289 -13.48 14.00 -7.49
CA LEU A 289 -14.04 12.76 -6.89
C LEU A 289 -13.91 11.62 -7.87
N LYS A 290 -14.37 11.87 -9.10
CA LYS A 290 -14.29 10.91 -10.20
C LYS A 290 -12.82 10.54 -10.45
N LEU A 291 -11.90 11.50 -10.38
CA LEU A 291 -10.45 11.23 -10.47
C LEU A 291 -9.90 10.39 -9.29
N ALA A 292 -10.29 10.68 -8.06
CA ALA A 292 -9.88 9.91 -6.87
C ALA A 292 -10.44 8.49 -6.87
N ILE A 293 -11.69 8.30 -7.31
CA ILE A 293 -12.31 6.98 -7.54
C ILE A 293 -11.54 6.24 -8.63
N LYS A 294 -11.21 6.90 -9.76
CA LYS A 294 -10.42 6.31 -10.86
C LYS A 294 -9.04 5.83 -10.38
N TYR A 295 -8.32 6.65 -9.60
CA TYR A 295 -7.07 6.26 -8.94
C TYR A 295 -7.26 5.40 -7.67
N ARG A 296 -8.47 4.87 -7.42
CA ARG A 296 -8.80 3.90 -6.36
C ARG A 296 -8.42 4.35 -4.93
N GLN A 297 -8.50 5.65 -4.67
CA GLN A 297 -8.05 6.31 -3.45
C GLN A 297 -9.01 6.07 -2.26
N LYS A 298 -9.13 4.82 -1.81
CA LYS A 298 -10.13 4.36 -0.81
C LYS A 298 -9.98 4.93 0.59
N GLU A 299 -8.80 5.46 0.96
CA GLU A 299 -8.55 6.09 2.27
C GLU A 299 -8.59 7.62 2.19
N PHE A 300 -8.41 8.18 1.00
CA PHE A 300 -8.82 9.54 0.72
C PHE A 300 -10.35 9.63 0.69
N VAL A 301 -10.99 8.68 0.00
CA VAL A 301 -12.41 8.32 0.10
C VAL A 301 -12.63 7.50 1.41
N ALA A 302 -11.89 7.87 2.47
CA ALA A 302 -11.88 7.54 3.90
C ALA A 302 -12.51 8.55 4.89
N GLN A 303 -12.99 9.72 4.43
CA GLN A 303 -12.97 10.93 5.25
C GLN A 303 -14.34 11.37 5.83
N PRO A 304 -14.53 11.42 7.17
CA PRO A 304 -15.81 11.76 7.79
C PRO A 304 -16.38 13.13 7.39
N ASN A 305 -15.53 14.16 7.30
CA ASN A 305 -15.93 15.52 6.92
C ASN A 305 -16.68 15.55 5.58
N CYS A 306 -16.34 14.62 4.69
CA CYS A 306 -16.59 14.77 3.28
C CYS A 306 -17.59 13.76 2.74
N GLN A 307 -17.78 12.62 3.42
CA GLN A 307 -19.06 11.93 3.42
C GLN A 307 -20.19 12.81 4.03
N GLN A 308 -19.90 13.79 4.91
CA GLN A 308 -20.93 14.76 5.31
C GLN A 308 -21.36 15.69 4.15
N LEU A 309 -20.45 16.02 3.21
CA LEU A 309 -20.78 16.78 2.00
C LEU A 309 -21.48 15.90 0.94
N LEU A 310 -21.05 14.66 0.74
CA LEU A 310 -21.80 13.72 -0.12
C LEU A 310 -23.21 13.48 0.41
N ALA A 311 -23.38 13.30 1.73
CA ALA A 311 -24.69 13.10 2.33
C ALA A 311 -25.60 14.35 2.23
N SER A 312 -25.07 15.57 2.35
CA SER A 312 -25.86 16.79 2.14
C SER A 312 -26.30 16.92 0.67
N ARG A 313 -25.40 16.63 -0.28
CA ARG A 313 -25.69 16.61 -1.72
C ARG A 313 -26.66 15.49 -2.13
N TRP A 314 -26.61 14.34 -1.46
CA TRP A 314 -27.47 13.18 -1.71
C TRP A 314 -28.91 13.42 -1.27
N TYR A 315 -29.09 13.98 -0.06
CA TYR A 315 -30.41 14.31 0.47
C TYR A 315 -30.94 15.67 0.01
N ASP A 316 -30.11 16.51 -0.62
CA ASP A 316 -30.47 17.72 -1.37
C ASP A 316 -31.61 18.51 -0.70
N GLU A 317 -31.29 19.16 0.42
CA GLU A 317 -32.19 19.96 1.28
C GLU A 317 -33.39 19.24 1.96
N PHE A 318 -33.57 17.92 1.88
CA PHE A 318 -34.67 17.24 2.62
C PHE A 318 -34.60 17.50 4.14
N PRO A 319 -35.51 18.30 4.72
CA PRO A 319 -35.30 18.84 6.06
C PRO A 319 -35.43 17.74 7.11
N GLY A 320 -34.35 17.58 7.88
CA GLY A 320 -34.27 16.64 9.00
C GLY A 320 -34.31 15.16 8.63
N TRP A 321 -34.14 14.75 7.36
CA TRP A 321 -34.23 13.33 6.96
C TRP A 321 -33.39 12.41 7.85
N ARG A 322 -32.12 12.77 8.10
CA ARG A 322 -31.20 12.01 8.97
C ARG A 322 -31.77 11.80 10.39
N ARG A 323 -32.48 12.81 10.94
CA ARG A 323 -33.07 12.82 12.30
C ARG A 323 -34.37 12.00 12.43
N ARG A 324 -35.02 11.60 11.34
CA ARG A 324 -36.29 10.84 11.39
C ARG A 324 -36.08 9.42 11.94
N HIS A 325 -37.05 8.90 12.69
CA HIS A 325 -37.08 7.51 13.13
C HIS A 325 -37.11 6.55 11.92
N TRP A 326 -36.56 5.34 12.06
CA TRP A 326 -36.40 4.39 10.95
C TRP A 326 -37.73 3.99 10.31
N ALA A 327 -38.79 3.80 11.11
CA ALA A 327 -40.12 3.45 10.60
C ALA A 327 -40.70 4.57 9.70
N VAL A 328 -40.49 5.84 10.08
CA VAL A 328 -40.94 7.00 9.27
C VAL A 328 -40.16 7.09 7.96
N LYS A 329 -38.85 6.78 7.97
CA LYS A 329 -38.04 6.65 6.76
C LYS A 329 -38.56 5.54 5.84
N MET A 330 -38.85 4.36 6.39
CA MET A 330 -39.40 3.22 5.62
C MET A 330 -40.75 3.55 4.99
N VAL A 331 -41.71 4.10 5.75
CA VAL A 331 -43.05 4.47 5.24
C VAL A 331 -42.94 5.54 4.14
N THR A 332 -42.10 6.56 4.32
CA THR A 332 -41.93 7.60 3.28
C THR A 332 -41.18 7.09 2.05
N CYS A 333 -40.19 6.21 2.19
CA CYS A 333 -39.57 5.53 1.04
C CYS A 333 -40.57 4.64 0.30
N PHE A 334 -41.43 3.91 1.02
CA PHE A 334 -42.47 3.06 0.41
C PHE A 334 -43.50 3.88 -0.39
N ILE A 335 -43.97 5.01 0.15
CA ILE A 335 -44.90 5.91 -0.56
C ILE A 335 -44.26 6.52 -1.81
N ILE A 336 -42.99 6.97 -1.71
CA ILE A 336 -42.24 7.49 -2.87
C ILE A 336 -42.02 6.39 -3.92
N GLY A 337 -41.72 5.17 -3.46
CA GLY A 337 -41.58 3.98 -4.30
C GLY A 337 -42.87 3.64 -5.05
N LEU A 338 -44.01 3.58 -4.35
CA LEU A 338 -45.32 3.30 -4.95
C LEU A 338 -45.71 4.34 -6.03
N LEU A 339 -45.31 5.60 -5.85
CA LEU A 339 -45.59 6.70 -6.77
C LEU A 339 -44.54 6.87 -7.89
N PHE A 340 -43.59 5.95 -8.05
CA PHE A 340 -42.56 6.05 -9.11
C PHE A 340 -43.09 6.27 -10.54
N PRO A 341 -44.19 5.65 -11.02
CA PRO A 341 -44.65 5.90 -12.39
C PRO A 341 -45.21 7.32 -12.56
N VAL A 342 -45.88 7.85 -11.52
CA VAL A 342 -46.44 9.21 -11.53
C VAL A 342 -45.30 10.24 -11.65
N PHE A 343 -44.27 10.14 -10.81
CA PHE A 343 -43.13 11.06 -10.87
C PHE A 343 -42.37 10.95 -12.21
N SER A 344 -42.24 9.75 -12.76
CA SER A 344 -41.56 9.51 -14.04
C SER A 344 -42.33 10.12 -15.22
N VAL A 345 -43.65 9.93 -15.28
CA VAL A 345 -44.51 10.52 -16.32
C VAL A 345 -44.55 12.05 -16.19
N CYS A 346 -44.65 12.60 -14.98
CA CYS A 346 -44.59 14.05 -14.76
C CYS A 346 -43.26 14.66 -15.21
N TYR A 347 -42.14 13.94 -15.10
CA TYR A 347 -40.84 14.39 -15.60
C TYR A 347 -40.76 14.38 -17.13
N LEU A 348 -41.29 13.35 -17.79
CA LEU A 348 -41.33 13.28 -19.26
C LEU A 348 -42.22 14.37 -19.87
N ILE A 349 -43.38 14.65 -19.27
CA ILE A 349 -44.32 15.67 -19.77
C ILE A 349 -43.86 17.09 -19.39
N ALA A 350 -43.38 17.30 -18.16
CA ALA A 350 -43.10 18.62 -17.62
C ALA A 350 -41.83 18.63 -16.73
N PRO A 351 -40.63 18.55 -17.32
CA PRO A 351 -39.36 18.42 -16.58
C PRO A 351 -38.95 19.66 -15.76
N LYS A 352 -39.72 20.76 -15.83
CA LYS A 352 -39.58 21.98 -15.02
C LYS A 352 -40.66 22.10 -13.91
N SER A 353 -41.62 21.17 -13.84
CA SER A 353 -42.65 21.13 -12.78
C SER A 353 -42.04 20.83 -11.41
N PRO A 354 -42.71 21.14 -10.28
CA PRO A 354 -42.19 20.77 -8.95
C PRO A 354 -41.96 19.26 -8.80
N LEU A 355 -42.79 18.40 -9.43
CA LEU A 355 -42.60 16.95 -9.46
C LEU A 355 -41.42 16.54 -10.37
N GLY A 356 -41.24 17.21 -11.51
CA GLY A 356 -40.08 17.05 -12.39
C GLY A 356 -38.76 17.51 -11.75
N LEU A 357 -38.79 18.49 -10.84
CA LEU A 357 -37.65 18.88 -10.00
C LEU A 357 -37.42 17.89 -8.85
N PHE A 358 -38.48 17.31 -8.28
CA PHE A 358 -38.41 16.34 -7.20
C PHE A 358 -37.64 15.07 -7.59
N ILE A 359 -37.92 14.49 -8.77
CA ILE A 359 -37.21 13.28 -9.24
C ILE A 359 -35.76 13.54 -9.71
N ARG A 360 -35.36 14.81 -9.93
CA ARG A 360 -33.94 15.15 -10.18
C ARG A 360 -33.07 14.95 -8.94
N LYS A 361 -33.65 14.95 -7.73
CA LYS A 361 -32.89 14.73 -6.48
C LYS A 361 -32.37 13.30 -6.44
N PRO A 362 -31.06 13.07 -6.20
CA PRO A 362 -30.43 11.77 -6.45
C PRO A 362 -30.98 10.66 -5.54
N PHE A 363 -31.31 10.96 -4.27
CA PHE A 363 -31.99 10.02 -3.37
C PHE A 363 -33.39 9.59 -3.87
N ILE A 364 -34.16 10.50 -4.49
CA ILE A 364 -35.47 10.16 -5.08
C ILE A 364 -35.28 9.32 -6.33
N LYS A 365 -34.35 9.69 -7.21
CA LYS A 365 -33.99 8.90 -8.39
C LYS A 365 -33.59 7.47 -8.01
N PHE A 366 -32.80 7.30 -6.95
CA PHE A 366 -32.43 5.98 -6.40
C PHE A 366 -33.64 5.17 -5.92
N ILE A 367 -34.56 5.77 -5.15
CA ILE A 367 -35.81 5.09 -4.73
C ILE A 367 -36.64 4.70 -5.95
N CYS A 368 -36.82 5.57 -6.93
CA CYS A 368 -37.63 5.30 -8.11
C CYS A 368 -37.04 4.18 -8.99
N HIS A 369 -35.71 4.15 -9.21
CA HIS A 369 -35.08 3.01 -9.88
C HIS A 369 -35.22 1.71 -9.07
N THR A 370 -35.03 1.77 -7.75
CA THR A 370 -35.19 0.59 -6.87
C THR A 370 -36.63 0.05 -6.90
N ALA A 371 -37.63 0.93 -6.88
CA ALA A 371 -39.05 0.54 -6.98
C ALA A 371 -39.41 0.01 -8.37
N SER A 372 -38.87 0.59 -9.45
CA SER A 372 -39.02 0.09 -10.81
C SER A 372 -38.37 -1.30 -10.98
N TYR A 373 -37.26 -1.57 -10.30
CA TYR A 373 -36.60 -2.87 -10.30
C TYR A 373 -37.35 -3.92 -9.45
N LEU A 374 -37.83 -3.54 -8.26
CA LEU A 374 -38.66 -4.42 -7.44
C LEU A 374 -40.00 -4.76 -8.10
N THR A 375 -40.60 -3.84 -8.86
CA THR A 375 -41.82 -4.13 -9.64
C THR A 375 -41.54 -4.99 -10.87
N PHE A 376 -40.38 -4.86 -11.52
CA PHE A 376 -39.90 -5.83 -12.53
C PHE A 376 -39.77 -7.24 -11.95
N LEU A 377 -39.10 -7.41 -10.80
CA LEU A 377 -38.99 -8.71 -10.14
C LEU A 377 -40.37 -9.26 -9.70
N PHE A 378 -41.29 -8.39 -9.26
CA PHE A 378 -42.66 -8.79 -8.96
C PHE A 378 -43.42 -9.28 -10.22
N LEU A 379 -43.20 -8.67 -11.39
CA LEU A 379 -43.72 -9.16 -12.67
C LEU A 379 -43.11 -10.50 -13.07
N LEU A 380 -41.81 -10.75 -12.82
CA LEU A 380 -41.21 -12.07 -13.02
C LEU A 380 -41.80 -13.13 -12.07
N LEU A 381 -42.08 -12.78 -10.82
CA LEU A 381 -42.78 -13.67 -9.88
C LEU A 381 -44.21 -13.97 -10.36
N LEU A 382 -44.95 -12.97 -10.85
CA LEU A 382 -46.28 -13.17 -11.45
C LEU A 382 -46.23 -14.02 -12.72
N ALA A 383 -45.21 -13.86 -13.57
CA ALA A 383 -44.99 -14.73 -14.74
C ALA A 383 -44.78 -16.19 -14.30
N SER A 384 -44.00 -16.42 -13.24
CA SER A 384 -43.80 -17.77 -12.70
C SER A 384 -45.07 -18.42 -12.13
N GLN A 385 -46.07 -17.62 -11.72
CA GLN A 385 -47.36 -18.12 -11.22
C GLN A 385 -48.33 -18.56 -12.33
N HIS A 386 -48.01 -18.37 -13.62
CA HIS A 386 -48.79 -18.86 -14.77
C HIS A 386 -50.31 -18.55 -14.68
N ILE A 387 -50.64 -17.35 -14.18
CA ILE A 387 -52.04 -16.88 -14.01
C ILE A 387 -52.74 -16.79 -15.37
N ASP A 388 -52.00 -16.37 -16.40
CA ASP A 388 -52.41 -16.36 -17.80
C ASP A 388 -52.03 -17.71 -18.44
N ARG A 389 -52.93 -18.70 -18.37
CA ARG A 389 -52.70 -20.06 -18.85
C ARG A 389 -52.71 -20.16 -20.38
N SER A 390 -51.59 -19.84 -21.02
CA SER A 390 -51.30 -20.36 -22.37
C SER A 390 -51.24 -21.90 -22.36
N ASP A 391 -51.71 -22.55 -23.43
CA ASP A 391 -51.76 -24.01 -23.51
C ASP A 391 -50.38 -24.67 -23.31
N LEU A 392 -50.22 -25.42 -22.22
CA LEU A 392 -48.97 -26.10 -21.81
C LEU A 392 -48.41 -27.08 -22.85
N ASN A 393 -49.23 -27.50 -23.81
CA ASN A 393 -48.90 -28.42 -24.90
C ASN A 393 -48.77 -27.71 -26.27
N ARG A 394 -48.69 -26.37 -26.31
CA ARG A 394 -48.52 -25.62 -27.56
C ARG A 394 -47.04 -25.28 -27.80
N GLN A 395 -46.51 -25.74 -28.92
CA GLN A 395 -45.19 -25.31 -29.39
C GLN A 395 -45.30 -23.89 -29.96
N GLY A 396 -44.38 -23.00 -29.56
CA GLY A 396 -44.45 -21.57 -29.92
C GLY A 396 -45.71 -20.87 -29.39
N PRO A 397 -45.96 -20.86 -28.06
CA PRO A 397 -47.08 -20.11 -27.51
C PRO A 397 -46.91 -18.61 -27.78
N PRO A 398 -48.00 -17.84 -28.01
CA PRO A 398 -47.91 -16.39 -28.11
C PRO A 398 -47.43 -15.80 -26.77
N PRO A 399 -46.62 -14.72 -26.78
CA PRO A 399 -46.18 -14.08 -25.54
C PRO A 399 -47.37 -13.60 -24.71
N THR A 400 -47.38 -13.99 -23.43
CA THR A 400 -48.44 -13.67 -22.45
C THR A 400 -48.51 -12.17 -22.17
N ILE A 401 -49.61 -11.72 -21.55
CA ILE A 401 -49.76 -10.30 -21.17
C ILE A 401 -48.61 -9.86 -20.24
N VAL A 402 -48.15 -10.74 -19.35
CA VAL A 402 -47.02 -10.46 -18.44
C VAL A 402 -45.71 -10.34 -19.21
N GLU A 403 -45.48 -11.14 -20.24
CA GLU A 403 -44.29 -11.01 -21.10
C GLU A 403 -44.28 -9.70 -21.91
N TRP A 404 -45.44 -9.27 -22.42
CA TRP A 404 -45.58 -7.94 -23.02
C TRP A 404 -45.30 -6.81 -22.03
N MET A 405 -45.64 -6.97 -20.76
CA MET A 405 -45.25 -6.03 -19.70
C MET A 405 -43.76 -6.08 -19.37
N ILE A 406 -43.10 -7.23 -19.50
CA ILE A 406 -41.65 -7.41 -19.23
C ILE A 406 -40.77 -6.78 -20.32
N LEU A 407 -41.17 -6.87 -21.60
CA LEU A 407 -40.36 -6.41 -22.74
C LEU A 407 -39.85 -4.95 -22.63
N PRO A 408 -40.65 -3.95 -22.23
CA PRO A 408 -40.17 -2.57 -22.01
C PRO A 408 -39.05 -2.44 -20.98
N TRP A 409 -39.07 -3.23 -19.88
CA TRP A 409 -37.98 -3.21 -18.89
C TRP A 409 -36.70 -3.81 -19.47
N VAL A 410 -36.79 -4.94 -20.16
CA VAL A 410 -35.62 -5.59 -20.80
C VAL A 410 -34.97 -4.65 -21.82
N LEU A 411 -35.76 -4.00 -22.69
CA LEU A 411 -35.26 -3.00 -23.63
C LEU A 411 -34.66 -1.78 -22.91
N GLY A 412 -35.25 -1.36 -21.79
CA GLY A 412 -34.73 -0.29 -20.93
C GLY A 412 -33.38 -0.63 -20.29
N PHE A 413 -33.17 -1.87 -19.83
CA PHE A 413 -31.89 -2.34 -19.28
C PHE A 413 -30.83 -2.43 -20.38
N ILE A 414 -31.15 -3.01 -21.54
CA ILE A 414 -30.24 -3.08 -22.70
C ILE A 414 -29.79 -1.68 -23.14
N TRP A 415 -30.73 -0.72 -23.23
CA TRP A 415 -30.39 0.67 -23.56
C TRP A 415 -29.55 1.35 -22.46
N GLY A 416 -29.81 1.02 -21.18
CA GLY A 416 -29.02 1.47 -20.03
C GLY A 416 -27.55 1.00 -20.15
N GLU A 417 -27.33 -0.29 -20.38
CA GLU A 417 -25.98 -0.86 -20.53
C GLU A 417 -25.26 -0.30 -21.77
N ILE A 418 -25.94 -0.20 -22.92
CA ILE A 418 -25.36 0.40 -24.13
C ILE A 418 -24.89 1.83 -23.85
N LYS A 419 -25.69 2.62 -23.14
CA LYS A 419 -25.29 3.97 -22.74
C LYS A 419 -24.13 3.95 -21.73
N GLN A 420 -24.16 3.08 -20.73
CA GLN A 420 -23.08 3.01 -19.73
C GLN A 420 -21.74 2.60 -20.35
N MET A 421 -21.74 1.67 -21.31
CA MET A 421 -20.55 1.29 -22.08
C MET A 421 -20.04 2.44 -22.97
N TRP A 422 -20.94 3.26 -23.55
CA TRP A 422 -20.58 4.43 -24.35
C TRP A 422 -19.96 5.53 -23.47
N ASP A 423 -20.62 5.90 -22.37
CA ASP A 423 -20.21 7.00 -21.49
C ASP A 423 -18.93 6.67 -20.69
N GLY A 424 -18.69 5.39 -20.35
CA GLY A 424 -17.57 4.94 -19.51
C GLY A 424 -16.42 4.24 -20.23
N GLY A 425 -16.66 3.66 -21.42
CA GLY A 425 -15.68 2.83 -22.14
C GLY A 425 -15.52 1.41 -21.58
N LEU A 426 -15.11 0.48 -22.45
CA LEU A 426 -15.13 -0.97 -22.16
C LEU A 426 -14.19 -1.40 -21.01
N GLN A 427 -13.03 -0.77 -20.86
CA GLN A 427 -12.03 -1.20 -19.87
C GLN A 427 -12.46 -0.92 -18.42
N ASP A 428 -12.97 0.28 -18.15
CA ASP A 428 -13.52 0.63 -16.83
C ASP A 428 -14.86 -0.09 -16.58
N TYR A 429 -15.65 -0.38 -17.63
CA TYR A 429 -16.89 -1.16 -17.54
C TYR A 429 -16.66 -2.62 -17.10
N ILE A 430 -15.77 -3.35 -17.76
CA ILE A 430 -15.50 -4.79 -17.52
C ILE A 430 -14.86 -5.02 -16.13
N HIS A 431 -14.21 -4.01 -15.55
CA HIS A 431 -13.60 -4.13 -14.23
C HIS A 431 -14.63 -4.20 -13.08
N ASP A 432 -15.90 -3.82 -13.30
CA ASP A 432 -16.96 -4.06 -12.31
C ASP A 432 -17.69 -5.39 -12.58
N TRP A 433 -17.58 -6.32 -11.63
CA TRP A 433 -18.28 -7.60 -11.64
C TRP A 433 -19.80 -7.46 -11.73
N TRP A 434 -20.37 -6.35 -11.25
CA TRP A 434 -21.81 -6.08 -11.39
C TRP A 434 -22.21 -5.74 -12.82
N ASN A 435 -21.38 -5.00 -13.56
CA ASN A 435 -21.61 -4.70 -14.97
C ASN A 435 -21.50 -5.97 -15.81
N LEU A 436 -20.50 -6.83 -15.52
CA LEU A 436 -20.37 -8.14 -16.16
C LEU A 436 -21.60 -9.03 -15.90
N MET A 437 -22.14 -8.99 -14.68
CA MET A 437 -23.36 -9.71 -14.31
C MET A 437 -24.60 -9.19 -15.05
N ASP A 438 -24.75 -7.87 -15.20
CA ASP A 438 -25.86 -7.27 -15.96
C ASP A 438 -25.73 -7.52 -17.47
N PHE A 439 -24.50 -7.52 -18.02
CA PHE A 439 -24.24 -7.93 -19.39
C PHE A 439 -24.66 -9.39 -19.64
N VAL A 440 -24.29 -10.31 -18.75
CA VAL A 440 -24.72 -11.72 -18.82
C VAL A 440 -26.25 -11.82 -18.73
N MET A 441 -26.89 -11.17 -17.75
CA MET A 441 -28.34 -11.13 -17.59
C MET A 441 -29.05 -10.64 -18.87
N ASN A 442 -28.62 -9.50 -19.43
CA ASN A 442 -29.21 -8.93 -20.63
C ASN A 442 -28.96 -9.78 -21.89
N SER A 443 -27.81 -10.45 -21.99
CA SER A 443 -27.53 -11.41 -23.06
C SER A 443 -28.47 -12.63 -23.02
N LEU A 444 -28.78 -13.13 -21.81
CA LEU A 444 -29.73 -14.24 -21.62
C LEU A 444 -31.17 -13.83 -21.93
N TYR A 445 -31.59 -12.60 -21.60
CA TYR A 445 -32.88 -12.07 -22.02
C TYR A 445 -32.97 -11.87 -23.54
N LEU A 446 -31.93 -11.36 -24.20
CA LEU A 446 -31.87 -11.29 -25.67
C LEU A 446 -31.94 -12.67 -26.32
N ALA A 447 -31.19 -13.65 -25.82
CA ALA A 447 -31.25 -15.04 -26.28
C ALA A 447 -32.67 -15.61 -26.13
N THR A 448 -33.29 -15.45 -24.96
CA THR A 448 -34.67 -15.86 -24.67
C THR A 448 -35.68 -15.27 -25.67
N ILE A 449 -35.62 -13.96 -25.90
CA ILE A 449 -36.52 -13.26 -26.84
C ILE A 449 -36.30 -13.79 -28.27
N SER A 450 -35.05 -13.93 -28.70
CA SER A 450 -34.74 -14.45 -30.05
C SER A 450 -35.26 -15.87 -30.27
N LEU A 451 -35.11 -16.77 -29.27
CA LEU A 451 -35.60 -18.14 -29.34
C LEU A 451 -37.12 -18.21 -29.28
N LYS A 452 -37.80 -17.34 -28.50
CA LYS A 452 -39.27 -17.24 -28.51
C LYS A 452 -39.81 -16.75 -29.86
N ILE A 453 -39.16 -15.77 -30.50
CA ILE A 453 -39.52 -15.33 -31.85
C ILE A 453 -39.32 -16.46 -32.87
N VAL A 454 -38.19 -17.17 -32.83
CA VAL A 454 -37.93 -18.32 -33.72
C VAL A 454 -38.94 -19.46 -33.49
N ALA A 455 -39.31 -19.73 -32.23
CA ALA A 455 -40.32 -20.72 -31.89
C ALA A 455 -41.69 -20.33 -32.45
N PHE A 456 -42.14 -19.09 -32.22
CA PHE A 456 -43.42 -18.57 -32.70
C PHE A 456 -43.54 -18.54 -34.23
N VAL A 457 -42.44 -18.23 -34.95
CA VAL A 457 -42.44 -18.18 -36.42
C VAL A 457 -42.40 -19.57 -37.07
N LYS A 458 -41.74 -20.56 -36.45
CA LYS A 458 -41.55 -21.90 -37.05
C LYS A 458 -42.51 -22.96 -36.53
N TYR A 459 -43.06 -22.82 -35.32
CA TYR A 459 -43.87 -23.83 -34.66
C TYR A 459 -45.23 -23.25 -34.26
N SER A 460 -46.28 -24.04 -34.45
CA SER A 460 -47.65 -23.70 -34.03
C SER A 460 -48.49 -24.96 -33.72
N ALA A 461 -47.85 -26.12 -33.57
CA ALA A 461 -48.51 -27.38 -33.29
C ALA A 461 -48.88 -27.51 -31.80
N LEU A 462 -50.01 -28.14 -31.52
CA LEU A 462 -50.34 -28.63 -30.18
C LEU A 462 -49.91 -30.10 -30.09
N ASN A 463 -48.77 -30.34 -29.46
CA ASN A 463 -48.18 -31.66 -29.21
C ASN A 463 -47.92 -31.78 -27.70
N PRO A 464 -48.21 -32.91 -27.03
CA PRO A 464 -47.98 -33.04 -25.58
C PRO A 464 -46.50 -32.78 -25.25
N ARG A 465 -46.22 -32.00 -24.20
CA ARG A 465 -44.86 -31.51 -23.89
C ARG A 465 -43.79 -32.62 -23.75
N GLU A 466 -44.21 -33.81 -23.34
CA GLU A 466 -43.37 -35.02 -23.25
C GLU A 466 -42.86 -35.54 -24.61
N SER A 467 -43.54 -35.18 -25.71
CA SER A 467 -43.19 -35.59 -27.08
C SER A 467 -42.28 -34.60 -27.82
N TRP A 468 -41.86 -33.52 -27.15
CA TRP A 468 -41.00 -32.50 -27.77
C TRP A 468 -39.54 -32.97 -27.80
N ASP A 469 -38.80 -32.54 -28.83
CA ASP A 469 -37.35 -32.77 -28.89
C ASP A 469 -36.62 -32.10 -27.72
N MET A 470 -35.55 -32.72 -27.24
CA MET A 470 -34.77 -32.27 -26.08
C MET A 470 -34.18 -30.87 -26.26
N TRP A 471 -33.85 -30.49 -27.50
CA TRP A 471 -33.31 -29.17 -27.86
C TRP A 471 -34.36 -28.23 -28.46
N HIS A 472 -35.66 -28.53 -28.32
CA HIS A 472 -36.74 -27.71 -28.86
C HIS A 472 -36.65 -26.25 -28.35
N PRO A 473 -36.71 -25.23 -29.23
CA PRO A 473 -36.32 -23.85 -28.89
C PRO A 473 -37.16 -23.22 -27.77
N THR A 474 -38.41 -23.65 -27.58
CA THR A 474 -39.24 -23.21 -26.44
C THR A 474 -38.67 -23.68 -25.10
N LEU A 475 -38.16 -24.92 -25.00
CA LEU A 475 -37.57 -25.45 -23.77
C LEU A 475 -36.26 -24.74 -23.44
N VAL A 476 -35.43 -24.49 -24.46
CA VAL A 476 -34.18 -23.73 -24.31
C VAL A 476 -34.48 -22.28 -23.89
N ALA A 477 -35.50 -21.64 -24.47
CA ALA A 477 -35.93 -20.30 -24.08
C ALA A 477 -36.46 -20.25 -22.63
N GLU A 478 -37.26 -21.22 -22.20
CA GLU A 478 -37.73 -21.31 -20.80
C GLU A 478 -36.56 -21.50 -19.82
N ALA A 479 -35.57 -22.34 -20.16
CA ALA A 479 -34.38 -22.57 -19.34
C ALA A 479 -33.51 -21.32 -19.23
N LEU A 480 -33.22 -20.63 -20.35
CA LEU A 480 -32.44 -19.39 -20.35
C LEU A 480 -33.18 -18.25 -19.63
N PHE A 481 -34.51 -18.19 -19.74
CA PHE A 481 -35.34 -17.25 -18.99
C PHE A 481 -35.25 -17.49 -17.48
N ALA A 482 -35.34 -18.75 -17.03
CA ALA A 482 -35.17 -19.10 -15.62
C ALA A 482 -33.79 -18.69 -15.08
N ILE A 483 -32.72 -18.90 -15.86
CA ILE A 483 -31.36 -18.48 -15.49
C ILE A 483 -31.23 -16.95 -15.44
N ALA A 484 -31.80 -16.23 -16.43
CA ALA A 484 -31.83 -14.76 -16.43
C ALA A 484 -32.58 -14.20 -15.21
N ASN A 485 -33.69 -14.84 -14.83
CA ASN A 485 -34.49 -14.46 -13.66
C ASN A 485 -33.69 -14.67 -12.35
N ILE A 486 -32.88 -15.74 -12.24
CA ILE A 486 -31.96 -15.94 -11.11
C ILE A 486 -30.95 -14.79 -11.03
N PHE A 487 -30.26 -14.45 -12.13
CA PHE A 487 -29.33 -13.32 -12.14
C PHE A 487 -30.00 -12.00 -11.74
N SER A 488 -31.19 -11.71 -12.30
CA SER A 488 -31.92 -10.49 -11.95
C SER A 488 -32.34 -10.42 -10.48
N SER A 489 -32.72 -11.55 -9.87
CA SER A 489 -33.03 -11.60 -8.44
C SER A 489 -31.78 -11.37 -7.57
N LEU A 490 -30.63 -11.94 -7.96
CA LEU A 490 -29.35 -11.77 -7.26
C LEU A 490 -28.80 -10.34 -7.35
N ARG A 491 -29.10 -9.60 -8.43
CA ARG A 491 -28.68 -8.19 -8.60
C ARG A 491 -29.17 -7.28 -7.47
N LEU A 492 -30.24 -7.65 -6.75
CA LEU A 492 -30.68 -6.93 -5.53
C LEU A 492 -29.56 -6.78 -4.48
N ILE A 493 -28.61 -7.72 -4.41
CA ILE A 493 -27.53 -7.72 -3.41
C ILE A 493 -26.68 -6.44 -3.54
N SER A 494 -26.52 -5.87 -4.74
CA SER A 494 -25.74 -4.63 -4.92
C SER A 494 -26.38 -3.42 -4.24
N LEU A 495 -27.71 -3.38 -4.09
CA LEU A 495 -28.44 -2.29 -3.41
C LEU A 495 -28.13 -2.24 -1.91
N PHE A 496 -27.64 -3.33 -1.32
CA PHE A 496 -27.26 -3.37 0.10
C PHE A 496 -26.11 -2.43 0.45
N THR A 497 -25.29 -2.03 -0.53
CA THR A 497 -24.25 -0.99 -0.38
C THR A 497 -24.79 0.33 0.17
N ALA A 498 -26.04 0.69 -0.14
CA ALA A 498 -26.68 1.91 0.32
C ALA A 498 -27.19 1.85 1.78
N ASN A 499 -27.15 0.68 2.43
CA ASN A 499 -27.58 0.48 3.81
C ASN A 499 -26.35 0.37 4.74
N SER A 500 -26.27 1.23 5.75
CA SER A 500 -25.15 1.27 6.71
C SER A 500 -24.88 -0.05 7.44
N HIS A 501 -25.87 -0.94 7.57
CA HIS A 501 -25.70 -2.24 8.23
C HIS A 501 -25.34 -3.37 7.26
N LEU A 502 -25.87 -3.36 6.03
CA LEU A 502 -25.66 -4.45 5.07
C LEU A 502 -24.50 -4.19 4.11
N GLY A 503 -24.14 -2.94 3.85
CA GLY A 503 -23.04 -2.55 2.95
C GLY A 503 -21.69 -3.15 3.34
N PRO A 504 -21.22 -3.00 4.59
CA PRO A 504 -19.95 -3.61 5.03
C PRO A 504 -19.93 -5.14 4.93
N LEU A 505 -21.08 -5.79 5.19
CA LEU A 505 -21.24 -7.24 5.07
C LEU A 505 -21.21 -7.70 3.60
N GLN A 506 -21.86 -6.96 2.70
CA GLN A 506 -21.82 -7.21 1.26
C GLN A 506 -20.40 -7.01 0.69
N ILE A 507 -19.71 -5.93 1.09
CA ILE A 507 -18.36 -5.61 0.60
C ILE A 507 -17.33 -6.64 1.10
N SER A 508 -17.46 -7.15 2.32
CA SER A 508 -16.59 -8.22 2.83
C SER A 508 -16.85 -9.54 2.11
N LEU A 509 -18.11 -9.94 1.91
CA LEU A 509 -18.48 -11.11 1.10
C LEU A 509 -17.90 -11.03 -0.32
N GLY A 510 -18.08 -9.90 -1.01
CA GLY A 510 -17.58 -9.68 -2.37
C GLY A 510 -16.05 -9.71 -2.48
N ARG A 511 -15.31 -9.35 -1.42
CA ARG A 511 -13.85 -9.48 -1.37
C ARG A 511 -13.40 -10.93 -1.08
N MET A 512 -14.04 -11.61 -0.13
CA MET A 512 -13.75 -13.02 0.18
C MET A 512 -13.99 -13.95 -1.02
N LEU A 513 -14.93 -13.61 -1.91
CA LEU A 513 -15.22 -14.36 -3.14
C LEU A 513 -13.97 -14.56 -4.02
N LEU A 514 -13.04 -13.61 -4.06
CA LEU A 514 -11.78 -13.76 -4.81
C LEU A 514 -10.83 -14.79 -4.19
N ASP A 515 -10.89 -15.01 -2.87
CA ASP A 515 -10.11 -16.07 -2.20
C ASP A 515 -10.80 -17.43 -2.36
N ILE A 516 -12.13 -17.47 -2.29
CA ILE A 516 -12.94 -18.65 -2.60
C ILE A 516 -12.67 -19.14 -4.03
N LEU A 517 -12.54 -18.26 -5.02
CA LEU A 517 -12.22 -18.64 -6.41
C LEU A 517 -10.81 -19.25 -6.56
N LYS A 518 -9.79 -18.74 -5.85
CA LYS A 518 -8.44 -19.36 -5.81
C LYS A 518 -8.51 -20.77 -5.22
N PHE A 519 -9.28 -20.93 -4.16
CA PHE A 519 -9.46 -22.22 -3.50
C PHE A 519 -10.25 -23.22 -4.37
N LEU A 520 -11.29 -22.73 -5.06
CA LEU A 520 -12.09 -23.51 -6.00
C LEU A 520 -11.24 -24.13 -7.12
N PHE A 521 -10.21 -23.43 -7.59
CA PHE A 521 -9.27 -23.99 -8.57
C PHE A 521 -8.53 -25.23 -8.04
N ILE A 522 -8.02 -25.19 -6.80
CA ILE A 522 -7.36 -26.34 -6.15
C ILE A 522 -8.35 -27.51 -6.01
N TYR A 523 -9.57 -27.20 -5.57
CA TYR A 523 -10.65 -28.20 -5.48
C TYR A 523 -11.00 -28.82 -6.84
N CYS A 524 -11.09 -28.02 -7.91
CA CYS A 524 -11.36 -28.53 -9.26
C CYS A 524 -10.25 -29.48 -9.75
N LEU A 525 -8.98 -29.23 -9.42
CA LEU A 525 -7.89 -30.16 -9.73
C LEU A 525 -8.05 -31.50 -8.99
N VAL A 526 -8.43 -31.47 -7.70
CA VAL A 526 -8.70 -32.69 -6.91
C VAL A 526 -9.89 -33.46 -7.49
N LEU A 527 -11.01 -32.77 -7.78
CA LEU A 527 -12.20 -33.37 -8.38
C LEU A 527 -11.90 -33.97 -9.77
N LEU A 528 -11.09 -33.32 -10.61
CA LEU A 528 -10.65 -33.88 -11.90
C LEU A 528 -9.74 -35.11 -11.73
N ALA A 529 -8.82 -35.10 -10.77
CA ALA A 529 -7.92 -36.23 -10.52
C ALA A 529 -8.70 -37.48 -10.04
N PHE A 530 -9.60 -37.32 -9.07
CA PHE A 530 -10.45 -38.41 -8.61
C PHE A 530 -11.50 -38.83 -9.66
N ALA A 531 -12.00 -37.91 -10.48
CA ALA A 531 -12.92 -38.27 -11.57
C ALA A 531 -12.23 -39.11 -12.64
N ASN A 532 -11.00 -38.77 -13.03
CA ASN A 532 -10.22 -39.59 -13.96
C ASN A 532 -9.96 -40.99 -13.37
N GLY A 533 -9.59 -41.08 -12.09
CA GLY A 533 -9.35 -42.36 -11.42
C GLY A 533 -10.59 -43.26 -11.31
N LEU A 534 -11.72 -42.71 -10.86
CA LEU A 534 -12.97 -43.47 -10.72
C LEU A 534 -13.58 -43.83 -12.08
N ASN A 535 -13.57 -42.91 -13.06
CA ASN A 535 -13.99 -43.24 -14.42
C ASN A 535 -13.13 -44.38 -15.00
N GLN A 536 -11.80 -44.32 -14.86
CA GLN A 536 -10.91 -45.37 -15.36
C GLN A 536 -11.16 -46.74 -14.71
N LEU A 537 -11.60 -46.77 -13.45
CA LEU A 537 -11.95 -48.00 -12.73
C LEU A 537 -13.32 -48.57 -13.13
N TYR A 538 -14.32 -47.72 -13.34
CA TYR A 538 -15.72 -48.11 -13.54
C TYR A 538 -16.22 -48.08 -15.00
N PHE A 539 -15.46 -47.53 -15.94
CA PHE A 539 -15.81 -47.44 -17.37
C PHE A 539 -16.26 -48.78 -17.99
N TYR A 540 -15.60 -49.88 -17.63
CA TYR A 540 -15.91 -51.23 -18.14
C TYR A 540 -17.24 -51.80 -17.61
N TYR A 541 -17.88 -51.14 -16.65
CA TYR A 541 -19.11 -51.59 -16.00
C TYR A 541 -20.35 -50.78 -16.43
N GLU A 542 -20.36 -50.15 -17.61
CA GLU A 542 -21.54 -49.45 -18.13
C GLU A 542 -22.71 -50.42 -18.41
N GLU A 543 -23.71 -50.42 -17.52
CA GLU A 543 -24.95 -51.16 -17.76
C GLU A 543 -25.87 -50.38 -18.72
N THR A 544 -26.09 -50.94 -19.90
CA THR A 544 -26.94 -50.35 -20.94
C THR A 544 -28.31 -51.02 -21.07
N LYS A 545 -28.52 -52.20 -20.47
CA LYS A 545 -29.68 -53.08 -20.76
C LYS A 545 -30.79 -52.93 -19.72
N GLY A 546 -31.98 -52.54 -20.19
CA GLY A 546 -33.22 -52.59 -19.41
C GLY A 546 -33.47 -51.42 -18.44
N LEU A 547 -32.66 -50.35 -18.49
CA LEU A 547 -32.89 -49.15 -17.68
C LEU A 547 -33.70 -48.11 -18.47
N SER A 548 -34.82 -47.67 -17.90
CA SER A 548 -35.61 -46.52 -18.37
C SER A 548 -35.03 -45.15 -17.94
N CYS A 549 -34.17 -45.14 -16.92
CA CYS A 549 -33.49 -43.95 -16.39
C CYS A 549 -32.02 -44.28 -16.15
N LYS A 550 -31.10 -43.44 -16.65
CA LYS A 550 -29.65 -43.57 -16.50
C LYS A 550 -29.04 -42.34 -15.81
N GLY A 551 -27.94 -42.53 -15.10
CA GLY A 551 -27.16 -41.45 -14.47
C GLY A 551 -27.54 -41.17 -13.02
N ILE A 552 -26.74 -40.31 -12.37
CA ILE A 552 -26.80 -40.05 -10.91
C ILE A 552 -28.11 -39.38 -10.45
N ARG A 553 -28.86 -38.78 -11.39
CA ARG A 553 -30.12 -38.05 -11.13
C ARG A 553 -31.36 -38.95 -11.08
N CYS A 554 -31.21 -40.26 -11.30
CA CYS A 554 -32.28 -41.24 -11.17
C CYS A 554 -32.43 -41.74 -9.74
N GLU A 555 -33.65 -42.15 -9.35
CA GLU A 555 -33.99 -42.70 -8.02
C GLU A 555 -33.03 -43.81 -7.53
N LYS A 556 -32.56 -44.66 -8.46
CA LYS A 556 -31.63 -45.78 -8.17
C LYS A 556 -30.14 -45.47 -8.42
N GLN A 557 -29.80 -44.21 -8.73
CA GLN A 557 -28.43 -43.69 -8.87
C GLN A 557 -27.47 -44.56 -9.74
N ASN A 558 -27.98 -45.16 -10.82
CA ASN A 558 -27.24 -46.12 -11.65
C ASN A 558 -26.14 -45.45 -12.50
N ASN A 559 -25.06 -46.21 -12.76
CA ASN A 559 -23.97 -45.87 -13.68
C ASN A 559 -23.20 -44.58 -13.32
N ALA A 560 -23.17 -44.18 -12.05
CA ALA A 560 -22.59 -42.91 -11.58
C ALA A 560 -21.15 -42.63 -12.05
N PHE A 561 -20.31 -43.66 -12.16
CA PHE A 561 -18.89 -43.56 -12.55
C PHE A 561 -18.59 -44.08 -13.97
N SER A 562 -19.62 -44.25 -14.82
CA SER A 562 -19.48 -44.87 -16.16
C SER A 562 -18.86 -43.97 -17.23
N THR A 563 -19.03 -42.66 -17.10
CA THR A 563 -18.49 -41.65 -18.01
C THR A 563 -17.88 -40.51 -17.19
N LEU A 564 -16.91 -39.78 -17.76
CA LEU A 564 -16.23 -38.71 -17.04
C LEU A 564 -17.23 -37.62 -16.59
N PHE A 565 -18.26 -37.31 -17.39
CA PHE A 565 -19.25 -36.30 -17.06
C PHE A 565 -20.18 -36.70 -15.90
N GLU A 566 -20.70 -37.93 -15.90
CA GLU A 566 -21.46 -38.45 -14.75
C GLU A 566 -20.55 -38.59 -13.51
N THR A 567 -19.30 -39.01 -13.69
CA THR A 567 -18.31 -39.09 -12.61
C THR A 567 -18.07 -37.72 -11.97
N LEU A 568 -17.85 -36.66 -12.77
CA LEU A 568 -17.69 -35.28 -12.30
C LEU A 568 -18.94 -34.76 -11.58
N GLN A 569 -20.14 -35.04 -12.10
CA GLN A 569 -21.38 -34.72 -11.39
C GLN A 569 -21.48 -35.49 -10.06
N SER A 570 -21.07 -36.76 -10.02
CA SER A 570 -21.18 -37.58 -8.82
C SER A 570 -20.28 -37.04 -7.69
N LEU A 571 -19.01 -36.76 -7.98
CA LEU A 571 -18.07 -36.20 -7.01
C LEU A 571 -18.46 -34.80 -6.54
N PHE A 572 -19.14 -34.01 -7.39
CA PHE A 572 -19.76 -32.76 -6.97
C PHE A 572 -20.93 -32.97 -6.00
N TRP A 573 -21.85 -33.91 -6.30
CA TRP A 573 -23.02 -34.15 -5.46
C TRP A 573 -22.72 -34.88 -4.14
N SER A 574 -21.62 -35.64 -4.04
CA SER A 574 -21.24 -36.32 -2.79
C SER A 574 -20.83 -35.37 -1.67
N ILE A 575 -20.32 -34.18 -1.99
CA ILE A 575 -20.00 -33.13 -1.01
C ILE A 575 -21.25 -32.69 -0.23
N PHE A 576 -22.41 -32.71 -0.87
CA PHE A 576 -23.69 -32.37 -0.23
C PHE A 576 -24.34 -33.58 0.47
N GLY A 577 -23.68 -34.74 0.51
CA GLY A 577 -24.22 -35.98 1.07
C GLY A 577 -25.35 -36.61 0.25
N LEU A 578 -25.56 -36.17 -0.99
CA LEU A 578 -26.70 -36.61 -1.84
C LEU A 578 -26.43 -37.91 -2.61
N ILE A 579 -25.30 -38.57 -2.36
CA ILE A 579 -24.92 -39.84 -2.99
C ILE A 579 -24.81 -40.93 -1.95
N ASN A 580 -25.49 -42.03 -2.20
CA ASN A 580 -25.45 -43.23 -1.37
C ASN A 580 -24.22 -44.08 -1.71
N LEU A 581 -23.65 -44.79 -0.74
CA LEU A 581 -22.45 -45.60 -0.93
C LEU A 581 -22.61 -46.69 -2.00
N TYR A 582 -23.83 -47.20 -2.21
CA TYR A 582 -24.12 -48.28 -3.15
C TYR A 582 -23.83 -47.96 -4.63
N VAL A 583 -23.54 -46.70 -5.00
CA VAL A 583 -23.13 -46.35 -6.37
C VAL A 583 -21.74 -46.90 -6.75
N THR A 584 -20.97 -47.37 -5.77
CA THR A 584 -19.70 -48.09 -5.98
C THR A 584 -19.89 -49.58 -6.26
N ASN A 585 -21.10 -50.12 -6.10
CA ASN A 585 -21.36 -51.54 -6.28
C ASN A 585 -21.53 -51.89 -7.77
N VAL A 586 -21.07 -53.07 -8.14
CA VAL A 586 -21.07 -53.61 -9.51
C VAL A 586 -21.96 -54.84 -9.56
N LYS A 587 -22.63 -55.08 -10.70
CA LYS A 587 -23.48 -56.28 -10.86
C LYS A 587 -22.69 -57.60 -10.94
N ALA A 588 -21.41 -57.53 -11.28
CA ALA A 588 -20.50 -58.65 -11.30
C ALA A 588 -19.82 -58.80 -9.93
N GLN A 589 -19.58 -60.03 -9.50
CA GLN A 589 -18.94 -60.35 -8.21
C GLN A 589 -17.45 -60.02 -8.24
N HIS A 590 -17.13 -58.73 -8.15
CA HIS A 590 -15.78 -58.17 -8.26
C HIS A 590 -15.49 -57.26 -7.05
N GLU A 591 -15.63 -57.85 -5.86
CA GLU A 591 -15.47 -57.21 -4.54
C GLU A 591 -14.18 -56.39 -4.44
N PHE A 592 -13.09 -56.82 -5.09
CA PHE A 592 -11.84 -56.06 -5.15
C PHE A 592 -11.99 -54.69 -5.85
N THR A 593 -12.70 -54.62 -6.99
CA THR A 593 -12.93 -53.33 -7.68
C THR A 593 -13.93 -52.45 -6.93
N GLU A 594 -14.95 -53.04 -6.31
CA GLU A 594 -15.88 -52.31 -5.43
C GLU A 594 -15.12 -51.72 -4.22
N PHE A 595 -14.28 -52.51 -3.55
CA PHE A 595 -13.46 -52.08 -2.41
C PHE A 595 -12.47 -50.97 -2.79
N VAL A 596 -11.75 -51.11 -3.90
CA VAL A 596 -10.81 -50.08 -4.38
C VAL A 596 -11.56 -48.79 -4.72
N GLY A 597 -12.68 -48.87 -5.42
CA GLY A 597 -13.46 -47.69 -5.79
C GLY A 597 -14.16 -47.02 -4.61
N ALA A 598 -14.67 -47.81 -3.65
CA ALA A 598 -15.18 -47.29 -2.38
C ALA A 598 -14.08 -46.62 -1.54
N THR A 599 -12.84 -47.14 -1.59
CA THR A 599 -11.68 -46.53 -0.94
C THR A 599 -11.27 -45.22 -1.62
N MET A 600 -11.28 -45.16 -2.96
CA MET A 600 -11.03 -43.94 -3.74
C MET A 600 -12.11 -42.87 -3.49
N PHE A 601 -13.39 -43.27 -3.44
CA PHE A 601 -14.50 -42.38 -3.11
C PHE A 601 -14.44 -41.91 -1.64
N GLY A 602 -14.08 -42.81 -0.70
CA GLY A 602 -13.88 -42.47 0.71
C GLY A 602 -12.74 -41.47 0.92
N THR A 603 -11.59 -41.69 0.30
CA THR A 603 -10.43 -40.76 0.36
C THR A 603 -10.75 -39.41 -0.28
N TYR A 604 -11.46 -39.38 -1.42
CA TYR A 604 -11.98 -38.13 -1.99
C TYR A 604 -12.86 -37.35 -1.01
N ASN A 605 -13.82 -38.03 -0.35
CA ASN A 605 -14.72 -37.37 0.60
C ASN A 605 -13.97 -36.88 1.85
N VAL A 606 -12.96 -37.61 2.36
CA VAL A 606 -12.10 -37.14 3.45
C VAL A 606 -11.30 -35.90 3.04
N ILE A 607 -10.66 -35.92 1.87
CA ILE A 607 -9.90 -34.76 1.38
C ILE A 607 -10.82 -33.55 1.18
N SER A 608 -12.00 -33.74 0.58
CA SER A 608 -12.91 -32.64 0.25
C SER A 608 -13.63 -32.06 1.49
N LEU A 609 -14.17 -32.91 2.36
CA LEU A 609 -15.01 -32.48 3.49
C LEU A 609 -14.23 -32.24 4.78
N VAL A 610 -13.12 -32.93 5.02
CA VAL A 610 -12.34 -32.81 6.27
C VAL A 610 -11.13 -31.91 6.09
N VAL A 611 -10.41 -32.01 4.97
CA VAL A 611 -9.21 -31.18 4.73
C VAL A 611 -9.57 -29.86 4.06
N LEU A 612 -10.12 -29.92 2.84
CA LEU A 612 -10.34 -28.73 2.01
C LEU A 612 -11.39 -27.77 2.61
N LEU A 613 -12.55 -28.28 3.05
CA LEU A 613 -13.60 -27.44 3.65
C LEU A 613 -13.11 -26.68 4.89
N ASN A 614 -12.36 -27.34 5.78
CA ASN A 614 -11.80 -26.69 6.98
C ASN A 614 -10.68 -25.69 6.64
N MET A 615 -9.85 -25.99 5.63
CA MET A 615 -8.84 -25.05 5.13
C MET A 615 -9.47 -23.78 4.54
N LEU A 616 -10.59 -23.93 3.81
CA LEU A 616 -11.37 -22.79 3.29
C LEU A 616 -11.93 -21.92 4.41
N ILE A 617 -12.51 -22.52 5.46
CA ILE A 617 -13.04 -21.81 6.63
C ILE A 617 -11.92 -21.02 7.35
N ALA A 618 -10.75 -21.63 7.55
CA ALA A 618 -9.60 -20.97 8.15
C ALA A 618 -9.08 -19.78 7.30
N MET A 619 -9.00 -19.95 5.98
CA MET A 619 -8.59 -18.90 5.04
C MET A 619 -9.59 -17.73 5.03
N MET A 620 -10.89 -18.00 5.00
CA MET A 620 -11.94 -16.98 5.04
C MET A 620 -11.91 -16.17 6.35
N ASN A 621 -11.68 -16.81 7.49
CA ASN A 621 -11.59 -16.12 8.79
C ASN A 621 -10.43 -15.11 8.82
N ASN A 622 -9.24 -15.50 8.35
CA ASN A 622 -8.09 -14.59 8.26
C ASN A 622 -8.32 -13.46 7.24
N SER A 623 -8.83 -13.78 6.05
CA SER A 623 -9.17 -12.78 5.01
C SER A 623 -10.17 -11.75 5.53
N TYR A 624 -11.23 -12.17 6.23
CA TYR A 624 -12.22 -11.28 6.83
C TYR A 624 -11.60 -10.30 7.85
N GLN A 625 -10.71 -10.78 8.73
CA GLN A 625 -10.02 -9.94 9.72
C GLN A 625 -9.10 -8.90 9.07
N LEU A 626 -8.44 -9.23 7.95
CA LEU A 626 -7.63 -8.30 7.17
C LEU A 626 -8.49 -7.25 6.43
N ILE A 627 -9.66 -7.65 5.93
CA ILE A 627 -10.58 -6.82 5.14
C ILE A 627 -11.26 -5.73 5.99
N ALA A 628 -11.54 -6.01 7.26
CA ALA A 628 -12.37 -5.15 8.13
C ALA A 628 -11.80 -3.74 8.41
N ARG A 629 -10.51 -3.49 8.17
CA ARG A 629 -9.79 -2.28 8.64
C ARG A 629 -9.80 -1.05 7.70
N ARG A 630 -10.62 -0.98 6.61
CA ARG A 630 -10.42 0.00 5.49
C ARG A 630 -11.71 0.48 4.72
N ALA A 631 -12.40 1.61 5.05
CA ALA A 631 -13.57 2.14 4.28
C ALA A 631 -14.13 3.62 4.53
N ALA A 632 -14.54 4.32 3.43
CA ALA A 632 -15.55 5.44 3.22
C ALA A 632 -15.37 6.93 3.73
N ASP A 633 -15.62 8.09 3.05
CA ASP A 633 -15.87 8.58 1.63
C ASP A 633 -15.55 10.12 1.46
N ASN A 634 -15.61 10.81 0.27
CA ASN A 634 -15.02 12.20 0.06
C ASN A 634 -15.51 13.07 -1.20
N LEU A 635 -15.02 14.34 -1.46
CA LEU A 635 -15.15 15.26 -2.67
C LEU A 635 -15.13 16.87 -2.45
N ARG A 636 -14.74 17.87 -3.35
CA ARG A 636 -14.78 19.42 -3.10
C ARG A 636 -15.06 20.59 -4.23
N ARG A 637 -14.18 21.53 -4.79
CA ARG A 637 -14.16 22.67 -5.91
C ARG A 637 -14.57 24.19 -5.77
N HIS A 638 -13.84 25.21 -6.29
CA HIS A 638 -12.58 25.31 -7.07
C HIS A 638 -11.73 26.56 -6.66
N HIS A 639 -11.87 27.73 -7.30
CA HIS A 639 -10.74 28.68 -7.52
C HIS A 639 -10.07 29.33 -6.28
N GLN A 640 -10.61 29.14 -5.07
CA GLN A 640 -9.87 29.41 -3.83
C GLN A 640 -8.81 28.32 -3.52
N TYR A 641 -8.65 27.32 -4.42
CA TYR A 641 -7.79 26.13 -4.31
C TYR A 641 -6.41 26.47 -3.78
N GLN A 642 -5.64 27.28 -4.52
CA GLN A 642 -4.23 27.47 -4.24
C GLN A 642 -3.97 28.16 -2.89
N GLU A 643 -4.85 29.08 -2.47
CA GLU A 643 -4.77 29.66 -1.13
C GLU A 643 -5.13 28.64 -0.05
N VAL A 644 -6.20 27.85 -0.22
CA VAL A 644 -6.57 26.84 0.78
C VAL A 644 -5.54 25.71 0.80
N MET A 645 -4.93 25.33 -0.34
CA MET A 645 -3.83 24.36 -0.41
C MET A 645 -2.61 24.83 0.37
N ARG A 646 -2.16 26.08 0.16
CA ARG A 646 -1.11 26.69 0.98
C ARG A 646 -1.46 26.65 2.47
N ASN A 647 -2.72 26.90 2.82
CA ASN A 647 -3.20 26.82 4.20
C ASN A 647 -3.28 25.38 4.74
N LEU A 648 -3.63 24.39 3.92
CA LEU A 648 -3.70 22.97 4.28
C LEU A 648 -2.30 22.38 4.45
N VAL A 649 -1.38 22.62 3.51
CA VAL A 649 0.02 22.18 3.60
C VAL A 649 0.68 22.79 4.84
N LYS A 650 0.48 24.10 5.09
CA LYS A 650 1.00 24.75 6.30
C LYS A 650 0.39 24.19 7.60
N ARG A 651 -0.89 23.81 7.61
CA ARG A 651 -1.53 23.12 8.75
C ARG A 651 -1.01 21.69 8.91
N TYR A 652 -0.83 20.96 7.82
CA TYR A 652 -0.36 19.57 7.79
C TYR A 652 1.06 19.46 8.32
N VAL A 653 2.00 20.26 7.79
CA VAL A 653 3.39 20.30 8.26
C VAL A 653 3.44 20.68 9.75
N ALA A 654 2.63 21.65 10.20
CA ALA A 654 2.56 22.06 11.60
C ALA A 654 1.84 21.07 12.54
N ALA A 655 1.06 20.12 11.98
CA ALA A 655 0.51 18.98 12.71
C ALA A 655 1.57 17.87 12.77
N MET A 656 2.05 17.38 11.62
CA MET A 656 3.09 16.36 11.48
C MET A 656 4.32 16.61 12.37
N ILE A 657 4.87 17.84 12.39
CA ILE A 657 6.04 18.20 13.24
C ILE A 657 5.70 18.16 14.74
N ARG A 658 4.44 18.39 15.12
CA ARG A 658 3.99 18.27 16.52
C ARG A 658 3.73 16.82 16.88
N ASP A 659 3.02 16.10 16.02
CA ASP A 659 2.53 14.77 16.27
C ASP A 659 3.73 13.80 16.39
N ALA A 660 4.72 13.92 15.49
CA ALA A 660 6.04 13.27 15.61
C ALA A 660 6.70 13.51 16.98
N LYS A 661 6.83 14.78 17.38
CA LYS A 661 7.37 15.21 18.70
C LYS A 661 6.51 14.79 19.91
N THR A 662 5.40 14.07 19.71
CA THR A 662 4.57 13.50 20.80
C THR A 662 4.39 11.99 20.71
N GLU A 663 4.61 11.35 19.56
CA GLU A 663 4.50 9.90 19.37
C GLU A 663 5.87 9.18 19.36
N GLU A 664 6.97 9.91 19.09
CA GLU A 664 8.33 9.37 19.19
C GLU A 664 8.73 9.11 20.65
N GLY A 665 8.94 7.82 20.96
CA GLY A 665 9.46 7.40 22.25
C GLY A 665 10.96 7.71 22.41
N LEU A 666 11.38 8.08 23.62
CA LEU A 666 12.78 8.32 23.96
C LEU A 666 13.67 7.12 23.61
N THR A 667 14.60 7.31 22.69
CA THR A 667 15.59 6.28 22.29
C THR A 667 16.82 6.32 23.19
N GLU A 668 17.71 5.33 23.06
CA GLU A 668 19.03 5.36 23.72
C GLU A 668 19.90 6.53 23.19
N GLU A 669 19.65 7.00 21.98
CA GLU A 669 20.45 8.05 21.34
C GLU A 669 20.19 9.42 21.97
N ASN A 670 18.91 9.75 22.25
CA ASN A 670 18.50 10.94 23.02
C ASN A 670 19.12 10.96 24.43
N PHE A 671 19.47 9.79 24.99
CA PHE A 671 20.18 9.70 26.27
C PHE A 671 21.70 9.88 26.12
N LYS A 672 22.28 9.52 24.98
CA LYS A 672 23.70 9.79 24.64
C LYS A 672 23.92 11.28 24.42
N GLU A 673 23.03 11.93 23.67
CA GLU A 673 22.92 13.39 23.51
C GLU A 673 22.96 14.11 24.87
N LEU A 674 21.96 13.90 25.73
CA LEU A 674 21.88 14.54 27.04
C LEU A 674 23.10 14.24 27.94
N LYS A 675 23.66 13.04 27.86
CA LYS A 675 24.88 12.65 28.58
C LYS A 675 26.10 13.41 28.04
N GLN A 676 26.16 13.69 26.73
CA GLN A 676 27.24 14.45 26.12
C GLN A 676 27.18 15.92 26.53
N ASP A 677 26.02 16.56 26.50
CA ASP A 677 25.85 17.96 26.93
C ASP A 677 26.31 18.17 28.38
N ILE A 678 25.97 17.24 29.27
CA ILE A 678 26.44 17.24 30.66
C ILE A 678 27.96 17.02 30.74
N SER A 679 28.57 16.30 29.79
CA SER A 679 30.02 16.06 29.73
C SER A 679 30.79 17.25 29.17
N SER A 680 30.36 17.84 28.05
CA SER A 680 30.97 19.02 27.40
C SER A 680 30.90 20.22 28.34
N PHE A 681 29.73 20.54 28.89
CA PHE A 681 29.55 21.62 29.87
C PHE A 681 30.45 21.43 31.10
N ARG A 682 30.61 20.20 31.61
CA ARG A 682 31.55 19.90 32.70
C ARG A 682 33.00 20.20 32.28
N PHE A 683 33.41 19.86 31.06
CA PHE A 683 34.76 20.17 30.58
C PHE A 683 34.98 21.68 30.34
N GLU A 684 33.99 22.39 29.82
CA GLU A 684 34.02 23.84 29.65
C GLU A 684 34.18 24.56 31.00
N VAL A 685 33.32 24.26 31.98
CA VAL A 685 33.38 24.81 33.34
C VAL A 685 34.73 24.49 34.02
N LEU A 686 35.23 23.26 33.88
CA LEU A 686 36.57 22.90 34.36
C LEU A 686 37.70 23.62 33.61
N GLY A 687 37.51 23.94 32.32
CA GLY A 687 38.40 24.76 31.51
C GLY A 687 38.47 26.19 32.03
N LEU A 688 37.33 26.85 32.24
CA LEU A 688 37.23 28.19 32.83
C LEU A 688 37.86 28.25 34.24
N LEU A 689 37.60 27.24 35.09
CA LEU A 689 38.17 27.13 36.43
C LEU A 689 39.68 26.81 36.46
N LYS A 690 40.22 26.18 35.41
CA LYS A 690 41.68 25.97 35.25
C LYS A 690 42.37 27.19 34.63
N GLY A 691 41.75 27.84 33.65
CA GLY A 691 42.26 29.06 33.02
C GLY A 691 42.37 30.21 34.01
N SER A 692 41.32 30.43 34.82
CA SER A 692 41.34 31.41 35.92
C SER A 692 42.36 31.09 37.01
N LYS A 693 42.61 29.81 37.31
CA LYS A 693 43.75 29.43 38.18
C LYS A 693 45.10 29.72 37.52
N LEU A 694 45.25 29.52 36.22
CA LEU A 694 46.50 29.81 35.52
C LEU A 694 46.80 31.31 35.46
N SER A 695 45.80 32.16 35.20
CA SER A 695 45.95 33.62 35.27
C SER A 695 46.22 34.10 36.70
N THR A 696 45.58 33.47 37.71
CA THR A 696 45.87 33.73 39.13
C THR A 696 47.31 33.37 39.50
N ILE A 697 47.84 32.25 38.97
CA ILE A 697 49.25 31.84 39.16
C ILE A 697 50.21 32.80 38.45
N GLN A 698 49.86 33.31 37.26
CA GLN A 698 50.65 34.35 36.58
C GLN A 698 50.69 35.65 37.39
N SER A 699 49.57 36.09 37.98
CA SER A 699 49.58 37.25 38.90
C SER A 699 50.31 36.99 40.23
N ALA A 700 50.28 35.74 40.73
CA ALA A 700 51.02 35.34 41.93
C ALA A 700 52.54 35.30 41.71
N ASN A 701 53.00 34.88 40.53
CA ASN A 701 54.42 34.92 40.18
C ASN A 701 54.91 36.36 39.94
N ALA A 702 54.04 37.27 39.50
CA ALA A 702 54.34 38.71 39.41
C ALA A 702 54.37 39.42 40.78
N THR A 703 54.02 38.74 41.88
CA THR A 703 53.98 39.31 43.25
C THR A 703 54.90 38.58 44.25
N LYS A 704 55.76 37.67 43.78
CA LYS A 704 56.70 36.89 44.61
C LYS A 704 58.18 37.30 44.50
N GLU A 705 58.45 38.58 44.28
CA GLU A 705 59.77 39.21 44.51
C GLU A 705 59.78 40.16 45.73
N SER A 706 59.08 39.79 46.82
CA SER A 706 59.21 40.50 48.11
C SER A 706 58.93 39.62 49.33
N SER A 707 59.77 39.76 50.35
CA SER A 707 59.69 39.22 51.74
C SER A 707 59.68 37.69 51.96
N ASN A 708 60.69 37.22 52.70
CA ASN A 708 60.76 35.90 53.37
C ASN A 708 60.37 36.03 54.86
N SER A 709 59.81 34.98 55.49
CA SER A 709 60.18 34.49 56.86
C SER A 709 59.20 33.45 57.43
N ALA A 710 59.70 32.46 58.18
CA ALA A 710 59.00 31.49 59.08
C ALA A 710 57.96 30.54 58.43
N ASP A 711 58.02 29.21 58.57
CA ASP A 711 57.97 28.30 59.76
C ASP A 711 56.58 28.21 60.44
N SER A 712 56.05 27.06 60.89
CA SER A 712 56.24 25.62 60.56
C SER A 712 55.25 24.74 61.38
N ASP A 713 54.51 23.81 60.75
CA ASP A 713 53.79 22.65 61.36
C ASP A 713 52.68 22.91 62.43
N GLU A 714 51.74 22.01 62.79
CA GLU A 714 51.47 20.59 62.43
C GLU A 714 49.95 20.20 62.53
N LYS A 715 49.49 19.17 61.78
CA LYS A 715 48.44 18.12 62.05
C LYS A 715 47.06 18.45 62.72
N SER A 716 45.89 18.15 62.10
CA SER A 716 45.13 16.86 61.93
C SER A 716 44.03 16.66 63.03
N ASP A 717 42.93 15.88 62.95
CA ASP A 717 42.46 14.71 62.15
C ASP A 717 40.90 14.59 62.11
N THR A 718 40.32 13.80 61.15
CA THR A 718 39.03 13.00 61.21
C THR A 718 37.66 13.68 61.53
N GLU A 719 36.44 13.11 61.35
CA GLU A 719 35.73 12.16 60.43
C GLU A 719 34.19 12.26 60.71
N GLU A 720 33.30 11.76 59.82
CA GLU A 720 31.94 11.16 60.03
C GLU A 720 30.86 11.78 61.00
N GLU A 721 29.54 11.54 60.98
CA GLU A 721 28.53 11.02 60.02
C GLU A 721 27.15 11.73 60.25
N VAL A 722 25.97 11.10 60.01
CA VAL A 722 24.64 11.76 59.91
C VAL A 722 23.56 11.21 60.86
N ALA A 723 22.83 12.07 61.63
CA ALA A 723 21.43 11.82 62.05
C ALA A 723 20.63 13.00 62.71
N ARG A 724 19.54 13.42 62.05
CA ARG A 724 18.16 13.71 62.51
C ARG A 724 17.79 14.37 63.89
N GLN A 725 16.82 15.32 63.76
CA GLN A 725 15.64 15.59 64.64
C GLN A 725 15.85 16.31 66.01
N GLN A 726 14.91 17.11 66.56
CA GLN A 726 13.72 17.85 66.03
C GLN A 726 13.14 18.79 67.13
N ALA A 727 12.73 20.03 66.80
CA ALA A 727 11.99 20.91 67.74
C ALA A 727 11.12 21.97 67.03
N SER A 728 9.94 22.27 67.59
CA SER A 728 8.97 23.31 67.19
C SER A 728 9.26 24.69 67.86
N GLY A 729 8.70 25.83 67.46
CA GLY A 729 7.47 26.08 66.69
C GLY A 729 7.30 27.54 66.20
N PRO A 730 6.06 28.02 65.90
CA PRO A 730 5.81 28.76 64.65
C PRO A 730 5.40 30.24 64.79
N LEU A 731 5.31 30.94 63.64
CA LEU A 731 4.43 32.11 63.44
C LEU A 731 4.03 32.25 61.97
N GLU A 732 2.80 32.72 61.71
CA GLU A 732 2.17 32.76 60.39
C GLU A 732 2.34 34.11 59.67
N ARG A 733 2.31 34.12 58.32
CA ARG A 733 1.24 34.80 57.56
C ARG A 733 1.26 34.55 56.04
N ASN A 734 0.07 34.64 55.46
CA ASN A 734 -0.15 34.64 54.01
C ASN A 734 0.27 35.97 53.37
N ILE A 735 0.54 35.94 52.06
CA ILE A 735 -0.06 36.87 51.07
C ILE A 735 0.07 36.27 49.66
N GLN A 736 -0.89 36.55 48.79
CA GLN A 736 -0.96 36.12 47.40
C GLN A 736 -1.14 37.36 46.50
N LEU A 737 -0.81 37.22 45.21
CA LEU A 737 -0.73 38.25 44.16
C LEU A 737 -1.67 39.46 44.30
N GLU A 738 -1.19 40.65 43.90
CA GLU A 738 -1.84 41.37 42.79
C GLU A 738 -0.92 42.37 42.06
N SER A 739 -1.43 43.00 41.00
CA SER A 739 -0.65 43.66 39.94
C SER A 739 -1.03 45.12 39.69
N ARG A 740 -0.04 45.96 39.36
CA ARG A 740 -0.20 47.23 38.60
C ARG A 740 1.06 47.44 37.74
N GLY A 741 1.02 48.01 36.54
CA GLY A 741 -0.13 48.56 35.81
C GLY A 741 0.00 50.06 35.58
N LEU A 742 0.73 50.45 34.53
CA LEU A 742 0.86 51.85 34.07
C LEU A 742 1.20 51.85 32.57
N ALA A 743 0.72 52.84 31.83
CA ALA A 743 0.79 52.89 30.37
C ALA A 743 1.07 54.30 29.85
N SER A 744 1.68 54.39 28.67
CA SER A 744 1.63 55.58 27.80
C SER A 744 1.84 55.18 26.33
N ARG A 745 1.38 56.03 25.41
CA ARG A 745 1.58 55.93 23.96
C ARG A 745 2.74 56.83 23.52
N GLY A 746 3.35 56.53 22.38
CA GLY A 746 4.21 57.46 21.65
C GLY A 746 4.74 56.86 20.36
N ASP A 747 4.15 57.23 19.21
CA ASP A 747 4.67 56.89 17.89
C ASP A 747 5.88 57.77 17.54
N PRO A 748 6.82 57.25 16.73
CA PRO A 748 7.57 58.08 15.78
C PRO A 748 7.23 57.70 14.33
N SER A 749 7.09 58.72 13.49
CA SER A 749 6.89 58.60 12.03
C SER A 749 8.11 59.19 11.29
N ILE A 750 8.05 59.24 9.94
CA ILE A 750 8.99 59.89 9.01
C ILE A 750 10.23 59.03 8.62
N PRO A 751 10.62 58.93 7.33
CA PRO A 751 9.86 59.09 6.08
C PRO A 751 9.92 57.82 5.19
N GLY A 752 9.28 57.85 4.01
CA GLY A 752 9.38 56.79 3.01
C GLY A 752 10.48 57.03 1.96
N LEU A 753 10.86 55.96 1.28
CA LEU A 753 11.59 55.98 0.00
C LEU A 753 10.86 55.02 -0.95
N SER A 754 10.53 55.47 -2.16
CA SER A 754 9.72 54.73 -3.12
C SER A 754 10.46 54.59 -4.44
N GLU A 755 11.04 53.42 -4.69
CA GLU A 755 11.61 53.08 -5.99
C GLU A 755 10.96 51.80 -6.53
N GLN A 756 10.52 51.87 -7.79
CA GLN A 756 9.92 50.76 -8.50
C GLN A 756 11.02 49.93 -9.16
N CYS A 757 11.41 48.80 -8.55
CA CYS A 757 12.18 47.80 -9.26
C CYS A 757 11.28 47.07 -10.27
N VAL A 758 11.29 47.56 -11.52
CA VAL A 758 10.69 46.88 -12.67
C VAL A 758 11.37 45.53 -12.88
N LEU A 759 10.57 44.47 -13.05
CA LEU A 759 11.08 43.17 -13.47
C LEU A 759 11.51 43.28 -14.93
N VAL A 760 12.82 43.45 -15.15
CA VAL A 760 13.42 43.54 -16.50
C VAL A 760 13.47 42.15 -17.11
N ASP A 761 12.62 41.94 -18.11
CA ASP A 761 12.52 40.71 -18.89
C ASP A 761 13.81 40.52 -19.73
N HIS A 762 14.73 39.65 -19.27
CA HIS A 762 16.04 39.45 -19.89
C HIS A 762 15.96 38.55 -21.15
N ARG A 763 15.18 39.04 -22.12
CA ARG A 763 14.92 38.40 -23.40
C ARG A 763 16.06 38.66 -24.38
N GLU A 764 17.14 37.87 -24.27
CA GLU A 764 18.25 37.93 -25.22
C GLU A 764 17.78 37.69 -26.65
N ARG A 765 18.19 38.58 -27.56
CA ARG A 765 17.98 38.46 -29.00
C ARG A 765 19.30 38.06 -29.64
N ASN A 766 19.40 36.84 -30.14
CA ASN A 766 20.27 36.57 -31.29
C ASN A 766 19.39 36.54 -32.55
N THR A 767 19.32 37.69 -33.21
CA THR A 767 18.78 37.80 -34.56
C THR A 767 19.92 37.77 -35.56
N ASP A 768 20.05 36.66 -36.28
CA ASP A 768 20.60 36.68 -37.63
C ASP A 768 19.59 36.04 -38.57
N THR A 769 19.34 36.69 -39.70
CA THR A 769 18.17 36.43 -40.55
C THR A 769 18.56 35.82 -41.88
N LEU A 770 17.89 34.74 -42.31
CA LEU A 770 17.72 34.40 -43.72
C LEU A 770 16.62 33.34 -43.92
N GLY A 771 15.89 33.43 -45.05
CA GLY A 771 15.09 32.31 -45.58
C GLY A 771 13.66 32.15 -45.05
N LEU A 772 12.73 33.00 -45.51
CA LEU A 772 11.29 32.77 -45.32
C LEU A 772 10.76 31.76 -46.36
N GLN A 773 10.14 30.65 -45.94
CA GLN A 773 9.08 30.01 -46.74
C GLN A 773 8.12 29.16 -45.88
N VAL A 774 6.82 29.43 -46.01
CA VAL A 774 5.75 28.73 -45.28
C VAL A 774 5.23 27.58 -46.13
N GLY A 775 5.25 26.35 -45.60
CA GLY A 775 4.77 25.15 -46.28
C GLY A 775 4.01 24.20 -45.36
N LYS A 776 2.67 24.31 -45.32
CA LYS A 776 1.83 23.24 -44.77
C LYS A 776 1.94 21.99 -45.65
N ARG A 777 2.39 20.86 -45.10
CA ARG A 777 2.10 19.53 -45.67
C ARG A 777 1.74 18.52 -44.59
N VAL A 778 0.61 17.85 -44.82
CA VAL A 778 0.21 16.60 -44.17
C VAL A 778 0.73 15.46 -45.03
N CYS A 779 1.35 14.44 -44.41
CA CYS A 779 1.54 13.06 -44.88
C CYS A 779 2.01 12.27 -43.65
N SER A 780 1.22 11.34 -43.09
CA SER A 780 0.99 9.96 -43.55
C SER A 780 2.21 9.05 -43.33
N PHE A 781 2.12 8.19 -42.32
CA PHE A 781 3.10 7.14 -42.02
C PHE A 781 2.82 5.94 -42.93
N GLU A 782 3.78 5.54 -43.75
CA GLU A 782 3.75 4.23 -44.42
C GLU A 782 4.41 3.18 -43.54
N SER A 783 3.94 1.92 -43.62
CA SER A 783 4.36 0.83 -42.75
C SER A 783 5.25 -0.17 -43.49
N GLU A 784 6.57 0.02 -43.43
CA GLU A 784 7.51 -1.01 -43.84
C GLU A 784 7.42 -2.23 -42.91
N LYS A 785 7.07 -3.38 -43.49
CA LYS A 785 7.13 -4.68 -42.81
C LYS A 785 8.53 -5.25 -42.96
N VAL A 786 9.34 -5.17 -41.90
CA VAL A 786 10.55 -5.98 -41.79
C VAL A 786 10.15 -7.35 -41.24
N VAL A 787 10.27 -8.39 -42.06
CA VAL A 787 10.19 -9.80 -41.64
C VAL A 787 11.61 -10.25 -41.28
N VAL A 788 11.78 -10.93 -40.15
CA VAL A 788 13.00 -11.66 -39.78
C VAL A 788 12.59 -13.08 -39.41
N GLU A 789 13.34 -14.05 -39.89
CA GLU A 789 13.00 -15.49 -39.87
C GLU A 789 13.45 -16.18 -38.57
N ASP A 790 12.86 -17.35 -38.29
CA ASP A 790 13.17 -18.16 -37.11
C ASP A 790 14.61 -18.69 -37.10
N THR A 791 15.34 -18.51 -35.98
CA THR A 791 16.62 -19.18 -35.73
C THR A 791 16.57 -20.01 -34.44
N VAL A 792 16.67 -21.33 -34.59
CA VAL A 792 16.60 -22.31 -33.50
C VAL A 792 17.82 -22.22 -32.56
N PRO A 793 17.66 -22.28 -31.23
CA PRO A 793 18.79 -22.34 -30.29
C PRO A 793 19.60 -23.64 -30.43
N ILE A 794 20.93 -23.51 -30.52
CA ILE A 794 21.84 -24.65 -30.65
C ILE A 794 22.21 -25.21 -29.26
N ILE A 795 22.04 -26.52 -29.09
CA ILE A 795 22.35 -27.24 -27.84
C ILE A 795 23.86 -27.51 -27.73
N PRO A 796 24.54 -27.09 -26.65
CA PRO A 796 25.91 -27.53 -26.35
C PRO A 796 25.97 -29.02 -25.99
N LYS A 797 26.95 -29.75 -26.54
CA LYS A 797 27.18 -31.17 -26.22
C LYS A 797 28.24 -31.31 -25.13
N GLU A 798 27.87 -31.88 -23.99
CA GLU A 798 28.84 -32.51 -23.08
C GLU A 798 28.90 -34.03 -23.31
N LYS A 799 30.00 -34.66 -22.86
CA LYS A 799 30.36 -36.05 -23.21
C LYS A 799 30.15 -36.99 -22.03
N HIS A 800 29.64 -38.19 -22.31
CA HIS A 800 29.73 -39.31 -21.38
C HIS A 800 31.17 -39.76 -21.12
N ALA A 801 31.43 -40.13 -19.88
CA ALA A 801 32.27 -41.28 -19.53
C ALA A 801 31.38 -42.33 -18.82
N LYS A 802 31.84 -43.58 -18.75
CA LYS A 802 31.14 -44.71 -18.10
C LYS A 802 32.06 -45.35 -17.04
N GLU A 803 31.43 -46.02 -16.07
CA GLU A 803 31.87 -47.20 -15.28
C GLU A 803 31.23 -47.11 -13.87
N GLU A 804 30.89 -48.18 -13.15
CA GLU A 804 30.22 -49.45 -13.53
C GLU A 804 29.59 -50.05 -12.24
N ASP A 805 28.78 -51.11 -12.35
CA ASP A 805 27.79 -51.54 -11.33
C ASP A 805 28.35 -52.14 -10.02
N SER A 806 27.56 -52.07 -8.93
CA SER A 806 27.39 -53.19 -7.98
C SER A 806 26.17 -53.03 -7.04
N ASN A 807 25.54 -54.15 -6.68
CA ASN A 807 24.39 -54.24 -5.75
C ASN A 807 24.86 -54.54 -4.31
N ILE A 808 24.01 -54.25 -3.30
CA ILE A 808 23.44 -55.26 -2.35
C ILE A 808 22.65 -54.59 -1.19
N ASP A 809 21.40 -55.03 -1.11
CA ASP A 809 20.39 -55.10 -0.04
C ASP A 809 20.67 -54.94 1.50
N TYR A 810 19.56 -54.57 2.17
CA TYR A 810 19.01 -54.98 3.49
C TYR A 810 19.48 -54.39 4.86
N ASP A 811 18.49 -53.73 5.51
CA ASP A 811 17.95 -53.95 6.88
C ASP A 811 18.46 -53.30 8.21
N VAL A 812 17.53 -52.52 8.80
CA VAL A 812 16.91 -52.70 10.16
C VAL A 812 17.38 -51.92 11.43
N ASN A 813 16.36 -51.51 12.22
CA ASN A 813 16.29 -51.09 13.64
C ASN A 813 16.71 -49.67 14.11
N LEU A 814 15.72 -48.76 14.07
CA LEU A 814 15.02 -48.17 15.24
C LEU A 814 15.78 -47.95 16.58
N THR A 815 15.82 -46.70 17.08
CA THR A 815 15.55 -46.30 18.49
C THR A 815 15.20 -44.81 18.56
N ASP A 816 14.41 -44.40 19.57
CA ASP A 816 13.95 -43.01 19.76
C ASP A 816 15.02 -42.05 20.31
N THR A 817 14.91 -40.76 19.98
CA THR A 817 14.67 -39.69 20.99
C THR A 817 14.37 -38.34 20.33
N VAL A 818 13.58 -37.49 21.01
CA VAL A 818 13.13 -36.18 20.51
C VAL A 818 13.96 -35.05 21.11
N THR A 819 14.60 -34.24 20.25
CA THR A 819 15.07 -32.88 20.57
C THR A 819 14.83 -31.96 19.37
N HIS A 820 14.51 -30.68 19.63
CA HIS A 820 14.30 -29.65 18.59
C HIS A 820 15.63 -29.21 17.97
N GLU A 821 15.64 -28.93 16.66
CA GLU A 821 16.28 -27.75 16.07
C GLU A 821 15.75 -27.45 14.65
N ASP A 822 16.08 -26.28 14.11
CA ASP A 822 15.31 -25.62 13.04
C ASP A 822 15.59 -26.12 11.61
N TYR A 823 14.52 -26.25 10.80
CA TYR A 823 14.60 -26.57 9.37
C TYR A 823 14.39 -25.34 8.49
N VAL A 824 15.49 -24.70 8.08
CA VAL A 824 15.51 -23.78 6.94
C VAL A 824 15.12 -24.55 5.68
N THR A 825 13.95 -24.24 5.12
CA THR A 825 13.41 -24.93 3.93
C THR A 825 13.60 -24.09 2.68
N THR A 826 14.70 -24.33 1.97
CA THR A 826 14.79 -24.01 0.54
C THR A 826 13.70 -24.76 -0.22
N ARG A 827 12.88 -24.07 -1.00
CA ARG A 827 11.99 -24.67 -2.00
C ARG A 827 12.13 -23.97 -3.34
N LEU A 828 12.25 -24.82 -4.36
CA LEU A 828 11.91 -24.55 -5.77
C LEU A 828 10.38 -24.54 -5.93
#